data_AF-A0A3M1F6T4-F1
#
_entry.id   AF-A0A3M1F6T4-F1
#
_cell.length_a   1.000
_cell.length_b   1.000
_cell.length_c   1.000
_cell.angle_alpha   90.00
_cell.angle_beta   90.00
_cell.angle_gamma   90.00
#
_symmetry.space_group_name_H-M   'P 1'
#
loop_
_entity.id
_entity.type
_entity.pdbx_description
1 polymer ?
#
loop_
_entity_poly.entity_id
_entity_poly.type
_entity_poly.pdbx_seq_one_letter_code
_entity_poly.pdbx_strand_id
1 'polypeptide(L)'
;MRTMAFGNPMFQVEHIFGFHDPGGEPFLFEAGRSGWVVVSETIGHSPNDRTGKDFTPLTSQGLGVIVRLNNGYFPQGTLPRSRAYGDFARRCANFVAASRGPHIWIIGNEMNYAVERPGAQPRRNLPAGGRIPGDPTLRSLPERFDALLPPGEGPSVDPAEDGEAITPEMYAQCYRLCRSAIHQVPGHEQDQVLVGAVAPWNTNTRYPGNPSGDWITYFQDILLLLGPHECDGIALHAYTHGPDPARITDDREAPGFPQRRQQFRAYRDFMEAIPVNMRSLPVYITEADQVEPWEDVNSGWVQAAYAEIDAWNRDANNQKIRCLALYRWPQIDRWFIEGKQGVIEDFRMALRYDYRWDGRGATEPAESPGPTARAGATTYQVEWLQVQAPHLLTAGQVITMPVTVRNLGSWTWPQAGPNPVRLAYRFLQAGQEAPLRPEQQLRTSLPKDVRPGEVVTLQAQVALPDAPGPYTLELDLVHEDVTWFGEQGADRWRRHVHVEEEQTSPVETEPMTANPSFAAAHLGAAIPAQAASTPVEPPQIVDISASLPKGDRPYETRPLDRIRRIVINHTAAPPTIPIQVIAQAHVDRGYPGIAYDYFVDGQGRIFQVSPLESVVKADADWSGGGVNICLAGNFTQAPPSEAQLAATAALCAWLVSRFGLAVEDIVGLRELLQTASPGDTFLSGPAWKNDLLGRVRRLLASRPSVPTPTEPTPTGPRPTEPSRPAQGTKAPRPPIRDVSAQLPRDPSGFFTRRPEDVRYVVINHTAAPPDVPVETIAQAFRQKLPGILYQFFITGEGEILQTQPLHQVVDGERPYIANAVNVAFAGDFTDAAPTPAQLEAGGRLIAWLLGELPQLTLDSIRGVSEFIPHGSPGEQWLRGRRWKDMLLNEVVRALQAGETGGGGQAAIDELERRLRETQQQNEALQGQLDQLRRENERLRLEIQELRSEPGRWRQVTRPVIHDIVDELPRHPTLRYPTRPRVAITHIAVHHTAMPPHVGPERIAAFHIQADPDRGKDEWPGIGYHFFIHVDGRIDQTQPLEAASYHVADHNRYTVGVAFAGSFLNGVAPTPQQIQAGARLIAWLMQELNVPLQNVWGHREFAGNRTVCPGSEWMQGRKWRDQLFAEIVRIQSGEGEPPIHHYLLFWQRPYPGPYAAEDLRNAEPYIERFRPTLGFSVEEAAHARYVTIVGGEAGVSGEDELRLKEAGVQVERIAGEDEEDTARMLRELAEQGRRFQHLLEEPTP
;
A
#
# COMPACT_ATOMS: atom_id res chain seq x y z
N MET A 1 36.08 7.03 6.17
CA MET A 1 35.40 5.75 5.86
C MET A 1 34.47 5.42 7.00
N ARG A 2 33.18 5.73 6.85
CA ARG A 2 32.11 5.37 7.79
C ARG A 2 31.79 3.89 7.57
N THR A 3 31.87 3.10 8.64
CA THR A 3 31.52 1.69 8.72
C THR A 3 30.00 1.53 8.62
N MET A 4 29.53 0.76 7.63
CA MET A 4 28.12 0.35 7.51
C MET A 4 27.80 -0.77 8.51
N ALA A 5 26.60 -0.71 9.06
CA ALA A 5 26.02 -1.71 9.94
C ALA A 5 25.61 -2.97 9.14
N PHE A 6 25.87 -4.15 9.69
CA PHE A 6 25.29 -5.41 9.20
C PHE A 6 23.80 -5.46 9.60
N GLY A 7 22.96 -4.88 8.73
CA GLY A 7 21.55 -5.19 8.63
C GLY A 7 21.34 -6.28 7.58
N ASN A 8 20.25 -7.05 7.73
CA ASN A 8 19.68 -7.95 6.73
C ASN A 8 19.95 -7.45 5.28
N PRO A 9 20.50 -8.28 4.36
CA PRO A 9 20.88 -7.85 3.01
C PRO A 9 19.75 -7.15 2.22
N MET A 10 18.49 -7.33 2.64
CA MET A 10 17.32 -6.56 2.18
C MET A 10 17.43 -5.03 2.31
N PHE A 11 18.37 -4.49 3.10
CA PHE A 11 18.49 -3.05 3.39
C PHE A 11 19.74 -2.38 2.78
N GLN A 12 20.46 -3.05 1.87
CA GLN A 12 21.69 -2.49 1.26
C GLN A 12 21.49 -1.85 -0.12
N VAL A 13 20.34 -2.05 -0.78
CA VAL A 13 20.05 -1.39 -2.05
C VAL A 13 19.55 0.01 -1.77
N GLU A 14 20.28 1.02 -2.25
CA GLU A 14 20.05 2.43 -1.91
C GLU A 14 19.39 3.20 -3.05
N HIS A 15 19.58 2.75 -4.29
CA HIS A 15 19.11 3.44 -5.48
C HIS A 15 17.81 2.86 -6.01
N ILE A 16 17.08 3.68 -6.78
CA ILE A 16 15.80 3.28 -7.40
C ILE A 16 15.95 2.50 -8.71
N PHE A 17 17.15 2.43 -9.28
CA PHE A 17 17.41 1.84 -10.60
C PHE A 17 17.08 0.35 -10.65
N GLY A 18 16.38 -0.10 -11.69
CA GLY A 18 16.15 -1.52 -11.90
C GLY A 18 15.74 -1.93 -13.30
N PHE A 19 15.76 -3.23 -13.54
CA PHE A 19 15.34 -3.86 -14.79
C PHE A 19 14.37 -5.00 -14.52
N HIS A 20 13.41 -5.17 -15.42
CA HIS A 20 12.65 -6.39 -15.53
C HIS A 20 13.48 -7.41 -16.35
N ASP A 21 13.85 -8.49 -15.66
CA ASP A 21 14.78 -9.58 -15.98
C ASP A 21 16.27 -9.21 -16.02
N PRO A 22 17.16 -10.21 -15.83
CA PRO A 22 18.60 -10.01 -15.83
C PRO A 22 19.19 -9.62 -17.19
N GLY A 23 20.35 -8.98 -17.12
CA GLY A 23 21.28 -8.65 -18.21
C GLY A 23 21.65 -7.16 -18.26
N GLY A 24 20.87 -6.28 -17.63
CA GLY A 24 21.12 -4.83 -17.56
C GLY A 24 21.96 -4.38 -16.36
N GLU A 25 22.19 -5.26 -15.40
CA GLU A 25 22.96 -4.99 -14.19
C GLU A 25 24.42 -4.56 -14.41
N PRO A 26 25.16 -4.97 -15.46
CA PRO A 26 26.54 -4.52 -15.66
C PRO A 26 26.66 -2.99 -15.73
N PHE A 27 25.65 -2.30 -16.29
CA PHE A 27 25.63 -0.84 -16.39
C PHE A 27 25.48 -0.16 -15.02
N LEU A 28 24.78 -0.79 -14.06
CA LEU A 28 24.71 -0.32 -12.68
C LEU A 28 26.09 -0.35 -12.03
N PHE A 29 26.79 -1.48 -12.18
CA PHE A 29 28.11 -1.69 -11.58
C PHE A 29 29.18 -0.79 -12.20
N GLU A 30 29.16 -0.59 -13.54
CA GLU A 30 30.01 0.37 -14.24
C GLU A 30 29.89 1.77 -13.65
N ALA A 31 28.69 2.17 -13.26
CA ALA A 31 28.42 3.48 -12.65
C ALA A 31 28.58 3.50 -11.12
N GLY A 32 28.98 2.38 -10.49
CA GLY A 32 29.09 2.27 -9.03
C GLY A 32 27.75 2.39 -8.29
N ARG A 33 26.65 1.99 -8.94
CA ARG A 33 25.28 2.08 -8.40
C ARG A 33 24.80 0.70 -7.97
N SER A 34 24.01 0.65 -6.90
CA SER A 34 23.17 -0.52 -6.57
C SER A 34 21.85 -0.44 -7.32
N GLY A 35 21.10 -1.54 -7.39
CA GLY A 35 19.80 -1.54 -8.06
C GLY A 35 19.04 -2.85 -7.91
N TRP A 36 17.96 -2.96 -8.69
CA TRP A 36 16.95 -4.01 -8.55
C TRP A 36 16.82 -4.83 -9.84
N VAL A 37 16.50 -6.12 -9.69
CA VAL A 37 16.11 -7.00 -10.80
C VAL A 37 14.80 -7.69 -10.46
N VAL A 38 13.81 -7.55 -11.34
CA VAL A 38 12.51 -8.22 -11.22
C VAL A 38 12.48 -9.43 -12.14
N VAL A 39 12.29 -10.63 -11.61
CA VAL A 39 12.21 -11.87 -12.40
C VAL A 39 10.80 -12.45 -12.34
N SER A 40 10.27 -12.93 -13.45
CA SER A 40 8.95 -13.57 -13.49
C SER A 40 9.04 -15.08 -13.68
N GLU A 41 8.38 -15.82 -12.81
CA GLU A 41 8.41 -17.27 -12.77
C GLU A 41 7.02 -17.88 -12.92
N THR A 42 6.89 -18.82 -13.85
CA THR A 42 5.67 -19.62 -14.03
C THR A 42 5.87 -20.96 -13.33
N ILE A 43 5.26 -21.11 -12.16
CA ILE A 43 5.52 -22.23 -11.26
C ILE A 43 4.39 -23.27 -11.24
N GLY A 44 3.25 -22.98 -11.89
CA GLY A 44 2.06 -23.82 -11.81
C GLY A 44 1.43 -23.80 -10.42
N HIS A 45 0.61 -24.79 -10.10
CA HIS A 45 -0.02 -24.95 -8.78
C HIS A 45 0.09 -26.38 -8.24
N SER A 46 0.99 -27.22 -8.74
CA SER A 46 1.15 -28.59 -8.23
C SER A 46 1.77 -28.58 -6.83
N PRO A 47 1.08 -29.05 -5.77
CA PRO A 47 1.64 -29.04 -4.42
C PRO A 47 2.79 -30.06 -4.24
N ASN A 48 2.98 -30.96 -5.21
CA ASN A 48 4.02 -31.98 -5.22
C ASN A 48 5.29 -31.52 -5.96
N ASP A 49 5.24 -30.41 -6.68
CA ASP A 49 6.42 -29.83 -7.31
C ASP A 49 7.24 -29.08 -6.24
N ARG A 50 8.45 -29.59 -6.00
CA ARG A 50 9.43 -29.07 -5.04
C ARG A 50 10.64 -28.40 -5.71
N THR A 51 10.51 -28.07 -6.99
CA THR A 51 11.57 -27.37 -7.73
C THR A 51 11.57 -25.87 -7.40
N GLY A 52 12.78 -25.29 -7.37
CA GLY A 52 13.03 -23.86 -7.21
C GLY A 52 14.08 -23.38 -8.21
N LYS A 53 14.56 -22.15 -8.04
CA LYS A 53 15.63 -21.57 -8.87
C LYS A 53 16.72 -20.90 -8.02
N ASP A 54 17.93 -20.90 -8.57
CA ASP A 54 19.06 -20.21 -7.96
C ASP A 54 19.19 -18.78 -8.51
N PHE A 55 18.91 -17.79 -7.65
CA PHE A 55 19.11 -16.38 -7.92
C PHE A 55 20.34 -15.82 -7.19
N THR A 56 21.13 -16.69 -6.54
CA THR A 56 22.40 -16.32 -5.90
C THR A 56 23.30 -15.53 -6.83
N PRO A 57 23.43 -15.86 -8.14
CA PRO A 57 24.26 -15.07 -9.05
C PRO A 57 23.89 -13.59 -9.14
N LEU A 58 22.64 -13.21 -8.87
CA LEU A 58 22.19 -11.81 -8.85
C LEU A 58 22.39 -11.21 -7.45
N THR A 59 21.92 -11.91 -6.42
CA THR A 59 21.97 -11.39 -5.03
C THR A 59 23.38 -11.29 -4.47
N SER A 60 24.31 -12.16 -4.87
CA SER A 60 25.72 -12.08 -4.46
C SER A 60 26.44 -10.85 -5.03
N GLN A 61 25.88 -10.21 -6.05
CA GLN A 61 26.37 -8.95 -6.61
C GLN A 61 25.77 -7.71 -5.91
N GLY A 62 25.00 -7.91 -4.83
CA GLY A 62 24.37 -6.83 -4.06
C GLY A 62 23.10 -6.25 -4.71
N LEU A 63 22.51 -6.96 -5.68
CA LEU A 63 21.25 -6.56 -6.31
C LEU A 63 20.05 -6.95 -5.45
N GLY A 64 19.03 -6.09 -5.43
CA GLY A 64 17.73 -6.40 -4.88
C GLY A 64 16.93 -7.24 -5.85
N VAL A 65 16.69 -8.52 -5.54
CA VAL A 65 15.97 -9.43 -6.42
C VAL A 65 14.52 -9.58 -5.96
N ILE A 66 13.59 -9.29 -6.87
CA ILE A 66 12.15 -9.43 -6.67
C ILE A 66 11.63 -10.51 -7.62
N VAL A 67 10.98 -11.56 -7.09
CA VAL A 67 10.50 -12.67 -7.91
C VAL A 67 8.97 -12.71 -7.96
N ARG A 68 8.40 -12.57 -9.16
CA ARG A 68 6.96 -12.65 -9.42
C ARG A 68 6.55 -14.09 -9.68
N LEU A 69 5.74 -14.64 -8.79
CA LEU A 69 5.24 -16.01 -8.83
C LEU A 69 3.87 -16.04 -9.50
N ASN A 70 3.82 -16.63 -10.69
CA ASN A 70 2.59 -16.86 -11.45
C ASN A 70 2.29 -18.36 -11.54
N ASN A 71 1.01 -18.72 -11.46
CA ASN A 71 0.56 -20.07 -11.82
C ASN A 71 0.79 -20.35 -13.31
N GLY A 72 0.52 -19.36 -14.15
CA GLY A 72 0.68 -19.41 -15.59
C GLY A 72 0.34 -18.09 -16.23
N TYR A 73 0.36 -18.08 -17.56
CA TYR A 73 -0.19 -17.00 -18.36
C TYR A 73 -1.37 -17.55 -19.16
N PHE A 74 -1.93 -16.79 -20.09
CA PHE A 74 -3.04 -17.27 -20.92
C PHE A 74 -2.75 -18.66 -21.55
N PRO A 75 -3.69 -19.63 -21.46
CA PRO A 75 -5.01 -19.58 -20.81
C PRO A 75 -5.04 -20.06 -19.35
N GLN A 76 -3.90 -20.44 -18.77
CA GLN A 76 -3.81 -20.96 -17.40
C GLN A 76 -4.11 -19.91 -16.33
N GLY A 77 -3.81 -18.65 -16.62
CA GLY A 77 -4.03 -17.49 -15.74
C GLY A 77 -2.96 -17.31 -14.66
N THR A 78 -2.76 -16.05 -14.26
CA THR A 78 -1.77 -15.63 -13.26
C THR A 78 -1.98 -16.32 -11.91
N LEU A 79 -3.24 -16.52 -11.53
CA LEU A 79 -3.67 -17.39 -10.44
C LEU A 79 -4.42 -18.60 -11.04
N PRO A 80 -4.39 -19.79 -10.40
CA PRO A 80 -5.23 -20.88 -10.86
C PRO A 80 -6.69 -20.61 -10.48
N ARG A 81 -7.60 -21.52 -10.83
CA ARG A 81 -8.99 -21.42 -10.35
C ARG A 81 -9.07 -21.41 -8.83
N SER A 82 -10.05 -20.71 -8.27
CA SER A 82 -10.22 -20.50 -6.82
C SER A 82 -10.16 -21.79 -5.98
N ARG A 83 -10.73 -22.88 -6.51
CA ARG A 83 -10.66 -24.23 -5.90
C ARG A 83 -9.25 -24.78 -5.67
N ALA A 84 -8.24 -24.22 -6.35
CA ALA A 84 -6.84 -24.67 -6.32
C ALA A 84 -5.91 -23.64 -5.63
N TYR A 85 -6.43 -22.58 -5.00
CA TYR A 85 -5.59 -21.60 -4.28
C TYR A 85 -4.77 -22.23 -3.16
N GLY A 86 -5.29 -23.24 -2.45
CA GLY A 86 -4.54 -23.96 -1.43
C GLY A 86 -3.37 -24.78 -2.01
N ASP A 87 -3.54 -25.36 -3.21
CA ASP A 87 -2.48 -26.07 -3.92
C ASP A 87 -1.41 -25.11 -4.43
N PHE A 88 -1.81 -23.96 -4.95
CA PHE A 88 -0.91 -22.89 -5.37
C PHE A 88 -0.09 -22.32 -4.23
N ALA A 89 -0.71 -22.06 -3.08
CA ALA A 89 0.00 -21.60 -1.89
C ALA A 89 1.09 -22.58 -1.45
N ARG A 90 0.79 -23.89 -1.47
CA ARG A 90 1.81 -24.94 -1.24
C ARG A 90 2.91 -24.92 -2.29
N ARG A 91 2.55 -24.73 -3.58
CA ARG A 91 3.54 -24.64 -4.66
C ARG A 91 4.45 -23.42 -4.51
N CYS A 92 3.92 -22.26 -4.11
CA CYS A 92 4.67 -21.06 -3.80
C CYS A 92 5.66 -21.33 -2.65
N ALA A 93 5.20 -21.91 -1.54
CA ALA A 93 6.06 -22.26 -0.41
C ALA A 93 7.18 -23.24 -0.82
N ASN A 94 6.85 -24.28 -1.61
CA ASN A 94 7.84 -25.20 -2.14
C ASN A 94 8.86 -24.50 -3.06
N PHE A 95 8.41 -23.57 -3.91
CA PHE A 95 9.29 -22.81 -4.79
C PHE A 95 10.26 -21.97 -3.98
N VAL A 96 9.75 -21.25 -2.98
CA VAL A 96 10.55 -20.40 -2.09
C VAL A 96 11.56 -21.25 -1.31
N ALA A 97 11.10 -22.33 -0.68
CA ALA A 97 11.97 -23.26 0.08
C ALA A 97 13.11 -23.85 -0.75
N ALA A 98 12.87 -24.10 -2.04
CA ALA A 98 13.85 -24.65 -2.96
C ALA A 98 14.66 -23.60 -3.72
N SER A 99 14.34 -22.31 -3.58
CA SER A 99 15.03 -21.21 -4.25
C SER A 99 16.06 -20.54 -3.34
N ARG A 100 17.16 -20.06 -3.91
CA ARG A 100 18.26 -19.43 -3.16
C ARG A 100 18.47 -18.00 -3.64
N GLY A 101 18.61 -17.05 -2.71
CA GLY A 101 18.92 -15.65 -3.00
C GLY A 101 17.81 -14.66 -2.64
N PRO A 102 16.59 -14.73 -3.22
CA PRO A 102 15.58 -13.69 -3.05
C PRO A 102 14.89 -13.77 -1.69
N HIS A 103 14.44 -12.61 -1.22
CA HIS A 103 13.61 -12.45 -0.02
C HIS A 103 12.37 -11.57 -0.28
N ILE A 104 12.08 -11.28 -1.55
CA ILE A 104 10.94 -10.47 -1.98
C ILE A 104 10.18 -11.21 -3.09
N TRP A 105 8.91 -11.48 -2.85
CA TRP A 105 8.05 -12.31 -3.69
C TRP A 105 6.79 -11.54 -4.08
N ILE A 106 6.37 -11.59 -5.33
CA ILE A 106 5.08 -11.02 -5.78
C ILE A 106 4.13 -12.18 -6.08
N ILE A 107 2.88 -12.11 -5.61
CA ILE A 107 1.87 -13.13 -5.92
C ILE A 107 0.98 -12.64 -7.06
N GLY A 108 1.11 -13.28 -8.21
CA GLY A 108 0.34 -12.96 -9.40
C GLY A 108 0.72 -11.62 -10.08
N ASN A 109 -0.01 -11.29 -11.14
CA ASN A 109 0.21 -10.14 -11.99
C ASN A 109 -1.07 -9.70 -12.68
N GLU A 110 -1.36 -8.39 -12.70
CA GLU A 110 -2.42 -7.79 -13.52
C GLU A 110 -3.78 -8.50 -13.37
N MET A 111 -4.16 -8.83 -12.13
CA MET A 111 -5.29 -9.71 -11.83
C MET A 111 -6.65 -9.18 -12.29
N ASN A 112 -6.75 -7.88 -12.56
CA ASN A 112 -7.94 -7.24 -13.13
C ASN A 112 -8.05 -7.41 -14.66
N TYR A 113 -6.98 -7.81 -15.36
CA TYR A 113 -6.96 -8.02 -16.79
C TYR A 113 -7.54 -9.39 -17.17
N ALA A 114 -8.49 -9.42 -18.11
CA ALA A 114 -9.21 -10.66 -18.45
C ALA A 114 -8.32 -11.80 -18.99
N VAL A 115 -7.23 -11.47 -19.66
CA VAL A 115 -6.29 -12.47 -20.23
C VAL A 115 -5.51 -13.20 -19.14
N GLU A 116 -5.33 -12.59 -17.98
CA GLU A 116 -4.66 -13.19 -16.83
C GLU A 116 -5.60 -14.08 -15.99
N ARG A 117 -6.89 -14.20 -16.36
CA ARG A 117 -7.86 -15.04 -15.65
C ARG A 117 -7.67 -16.53 -15.97
N PRO A 118 -7.83 -17.42 -14.98
CA PRO A 118 -7.79 -18.85 -15.25
C PRO A 118 -8.98 -19.31 -16.11
N GLY A 119 -8.67 -19.93 -17.24
CA GLY A 119 -9.67 -20.44 -18.18
C GLY A 119 -10.26 -19.41 -19.12
N ALA A 120 -9.59 -18.26 -19.32
CA ALA A 120 -9.89 -17.30 -20.37
C ALA A 120 -9.95 -17.99 -21.75
N GLN A 121 -10.89 -17.60 -22.60
CA GLN A 121 -11.12 -18.27 -23.90
C GLN A 121 -10.34 -17.57 -25.03
N PRO A 122 -10.03 -18.29 -26.14
CA PRO A 122 -9.43 -17.68 -27.32
C PRO A 122 -10.39 -16.66 -27.95
N ARG A 123 -9.98 -15.39 -28.04
CA ARG A 123 -10.78 -14.32 -28.64
C ARG A 123 -10.99 -14.53 -30.15
N ARG A 124 -12.16 -14.11 -30.66
CA ARG A 124 -12.59 -14.27 -32.07
C ARG A 124 -11.60 -13.73 -33.14
N ASN A 125 -10.66 -12.85 -32.75
CA ASN A 125 -9.71 -12.20 -33.66
C ASN A 125 -8.24 -12.61 -33.45
N LEU A 126 -7.94 -13.59 -32.58
CA LEU A 126 -6.58 -14.10 -32.46
C LEU A 126 -6.22 -15.00 -33.67
N PRO A 127 -4.99 -14.92 -34.21
CA PRO A 127 -4.52 -15.85 -35.24
C PRO A 127 -4.68 -17.30 -34.76
N ALA A 128 -4.98 -18.24 -35.67
CA ALA A 128 -5.18 -19.64 -35.33
C ALA A 128 -4.01 -20.18 -34.48
N GLY A 129 -4.28 -20.48 -33.20
CA GLY A 129 -3.27 -20.88 -32.21
C GLY A 129 -3.04 -19.90 -31.05
N GLY A 130 -3.68 -18.72 -31.03
CA GLY A 130 -3.68 -17.83 -29.87
C GLY A 130 -2.34 -17.15 -29.56
N ARG A 131 -1.44 -17.03 -30.56
CA ARG A 131 -0.11 -16.44 -30.40
C ARG A 131 0.07 -15.21 -31.28
N ILE A 132 0.61 -14.13 -30.70
CA ILE A 132 1.11 -12.96 -31.43
C ILE A 132 2.65 -13.09 -31.50
N PRO A 133 3.28 -13.09 -32.70
CA PRO A 133 4.73 -13.16 -32.80
C PRO A 133 5.42 -12.06 -31.99
N GLY A 134 6.35 -12.43 -31.11
CA GLY A 134 7.04 -11.48 -30.23
C GLY A 134 6.22 -10.97 -29.04
N ASP A 135 5.01 -11.48 -28.83
CA ASP A 135 4.16 -11.17 -27.66
C ASP A 135 3.51 -12.47 -27.13
N PRO A 136 4.29 -13.31 -26.44
CA PRO A 136 3.85 -14.63 -25.97
C PRO A 136 2.82 -14.58 -24.84
N THR A 137 2.62 -13.42 -24.21
CA THR A 137 1.70 -13.20 -23.08
C THR A 137 0.52 -12.30 -23.43
N LEU A 138 0.37 -11.95 -24.71
CA LEU A 138 -0.76 -11.17 -25.26
C LEU A 138 -0.94 -9.79 -24.59
N ARG A 139 0.19 -9.13 -24.35
CA ARG A 139 0.29 -7.81 -23.70
C ARG A 139 -0.03 -6.64 -24.62
N SER A 140 0.07 -6.83 -25.94
CA SER A 140 -0.22 -5.80 -26.96
C SER A 140 -1.71 -5.67 -27.28
N LEU A 141 -2.57 -6.49 -26.67
CA LEU A 141 -4.00 -6.45 -26.90
C LEU A 141 -4.60 -5.12 -26.40
N PRO A 142 -5.34 -4.37 -27.22
CA PRO A 142 -5.90 -3.06 -26.85
C PRO A 142 -6.78 -3.11 -25.59
N GLU A 143 -7.39 -4.25 -25.31
CA GLU A 143 -8.23 -4.49 -24.13
C GLU A 143 -7.47 -4.42 -22.80
N ARG A 144 -6.13 -4.54 -22.83
CA ARG A 144 -5.30 -4.35 -21.65
C ARG A 144 -5.42 -2.92 -21.12
N PHE A 145 -5.62 -1.94 -22.01
CA PHE A 145 -5.81 -0.51 -21.70
C PHE A 145 -7.16 0.01 -22.23
N ASP A 146 -8.22 -0.77 -22.02
CA ASP A 146 -9.56 -0.51 -22.58
C ASP A 146 -10.17 0.84 -22.14
N ALA A 147 -9.81 1.37 -20.97
CA ALA A 147 -10.27 2.67 -20.51
C ALA A 147 -9.77 3.83 -21.40
N LEU A 148 -8.74 3.62 -22.22
CA LEU A 148 -8.17 4.66 -23.08
C LEU A 148 -8.72 4.63 -24.51
N LEU A 149 -9.54 3.64 -24.82
CA LEU A 149 -10.18 3.51 -26.13
C LEU A 149 -11.36 4.50 -26.26
N PRO A 150 -11.64 5.01 -27.47
CA PRO A 150 -12.79 5.88 -27.71
C PRO A 150 -14.12 5.24 -27.26
N PRO A 151 -15.10 6.03 -26.76
CA PRO A 151 -16.41 5.51 -26.39
C PRO A 151 -17.09 4.80 -27.57
N GLY A 152 -17.34 3.49 -27.43
CA GLY A 152 -17.96 2.64 -28.47
C GLY A 152 -16.98 1.82 -29.32
N GLU A 153 -15.66 2.03 -29.17
CA GLU A 153 -14.62 1.23 -29.84
C GLU A 153 -13.91 0.23 -28.88
N GLY A 154 -14.26 0.26 -27.59
CA GLY A 154 -13.81 -0.72 -26.61
C GLY A 154 -14.41 -2.11 -26.89
N PRO A 155 -13.61 -3.19 -26.84
CA PRO A 155 -14.13 -4.53 -27.01
C PRO A 155 -15.17 -4.84 -25.94
N SER A 156 -16.36 -5.23 -26.38
CA SER A 156 -17.44 -5.76 -25.54
C SER A 156 -16.98 -7.09 -24.94
N VAL A 157 -16.21 -7.05 -23.85
CA VAL A 157 -15.92 -8.25 -23.06
C VAL A 157 -17.17 -8.48 -22.21
N ASP A 158 -17.94 -9.52 -22.53
CA ASP A 158 -19.00 -10.00 -21.64
C ASP A 158 -18.32 -10.52 -20.36
N PRO A 159 -18.54 -9.90 -19.18
CA PRO A 159 -17.91 -10.33 -17.94
C PRO A 159 -18.25 -11.77 -17.56
N ALA A 160 -19.33 -12.34 -18.12
CA ALA A 160 -19.81 -13.68 -17.83
C ALA A 160 -19.18 -14.80 -18.69
N GLU A 161 -18.49 -14.49 -19.79
CA GLU A 161 -18.04 -15.50 -20.76
C GLU A 161 -16.51 -15.80 -20.75
N ASP A 162 -15.68 -15.00 -20.05
CA ASP A 162 -14.20 -15.04 -20.17
C ASP A 162 -13.47 -15.40 -18.85
N GLY A 163 -13.37 -16.71 -18.57
CA GLY A 163 -12.61 -17.26 -17.45
C GLY A 163 -13.20 -16.94 -16.05
N GLU A 164 -12.56 -17.44 -14.99
CA GLU A 164 -12.97 -17.07 -13.63
C GLU A 164 -12.42 -15.68 -13.28
N ALA A 165 -13.29 -14.69 -13.13
CA ALA A 165 -12.89 -13.34 -12.74
C ALA A 165 -12.23 -13.35 -11.35
N ILE A 166 -11.07 -12.71 -11.23
CA ILE A 166 -10.35 -12.59 -9.96
C ILE A 166 -10.83 -11.32 -9.26
N THR A 167 -11.86 -11.40 -8.42
CA THR A 167 -12.33 -10.26 -7.61
C THR A 167 -11.33 -9.88 -6.50
N PRO A 168 -11.41 -8.69 -5.90
CA PRO A 168 -10.55 -8.32 -4.77
C PRO A 168 -10.58 -9.34 -3.63
N GLU A 169 -11.75 -9.89 -3.30
CA GLU A 169 -11.91 -10.92 -2.26
C GLU A 169 -11.20 -12.22 -2.63
N MET A 170 -11.32 -12.65 -3.89
CA MET A 170 -10.65 -13.85 -4.39
C MET A 170 -9.14 -13.69 -4.42
N TYR A 171 -8.66 -12.53 -4.86
CA TYR A 171 -7.23 -12.22 -4.84
C TYR A 171 -6.70 -12.17 -3.40
N ALA A 172 -7.37 -11.44 -2.49
CA ALA A 172 -6.97 -11.35 -1.09
C ALA A 172 -6.94 -12.72 -0.40
N GLN A 173 -7.90 -13.61 -0.73
CA GLN A 173 -7.91 -14.99 -0.25
C GLN A 173 -6.67 -15.77 -0.73
N CYS A 174 -6.39 -15.75 -2.03
CA CYS A 174 -5.23 -16.46 -2.60
C CYS A 174 -3.91 -15.91 -2.03
N TYR A 175 -3.77 -14.59 -2.00
CA TYR A 175 -2.60 -13.89 -1.47
C TYR A 175 -2.34 -14.23 -0.01
N ARG A 176 -3.36 -14.22 0.87
CA ARG A 176 -3.22 -14.64 2.28
C ARG A 176 -2.69 -16.06 2.42
N LEU A 177 -3.22 -16.98 1.63
CA LEU A 177 -2.77 -18.38 1.64
C LEU A 177 -1.32 -18.49 1.21
N CYS A 178 -0.94 -17.85 0.10
CA CYS A 178 0.44 -17.83 -0.39
C CYS A 178 1.39 -17.19 0.61
N ARG A 179 1.08 -16.00 1.13
CA ARG A 179 1.89 -15.28 2.12
C ARG A 179 2.08 -16.10 3.38
N SER A 180 0.99 -16.66 3.93
CA SER A 180 1.07 -17.48 5.14
C SER A 180 1.91 -18.73 4.91
N ALA A 181 1.78 -19.38 3.74
CA ALA A 181 2.57 -20.56 3.41
C ALA A 181 4.06 -20.23 3.23
N ILE A 182 4.39 -19.09 2.61
CA ILE A 182 5.78 -18.61 2.44
C ILE A 182 6.41 -18.29 3.80
N HIS A 183 5.72 -17.54 4.66
CA HIS A 183 6.24 -17.19 6.00
C HIS A 183 6.37 -18.40 6.95
N GLN A 184 5.74 -19.53 6.62
CA GLN A 184 5.92 -20.79 7.35
C GLN A 184 7.13 -21.58 6.86
N VAL A 185 7.76 -21.19 5.75
CA VAL A 185 9.00 -21.81 5.29
C VAL A 185 10.15 -21.36 6.21
N PRO A 186 10.90 -22.29 6.82
CA PRO A 186 12.02 -21.95 7.69
C PRO A 186 13.04 -21.06 6.97
N GLY A 187 13.44 -19.95 7.59
CA GLY A 187 14.38 -18.98 7.02
C GLY A 187 13.73 -17.91 6.13
N HIS A 188 12.42 -17.97 5.89
CA HIS A 188 11.65 -17.01 5.09
C HIS A 188 10.54 -16.32 5.90
N GLU A 189 10.60 -16.38 7.23
CA GLU A 189 9.60 -15.80 8.14
C GLU A 189 9.53 -14.26 8.07
N GLN A 190 10.57 -13.62 7.53
CA GLN A 190 10.71 -12.18 7.38
C GLN A 190 10.75 -11.72 5.92
N ASP A 191 10.48 -12.62 4.98
CA ASP A 191 10.42 -12.28 3.57
C ASP A 191 9.26 -11.34 3.27
N GLN A 192 9.45 -10.44 2.31
CA GLN A 192 8.37 -9.55 1.87
C GLN A 192 7.55 -10.25 0.79
N VAL A 193 6.27 -10.49 1.07
CA VAL A 193 5.32 -10.95 0.06
C VAL A 193 4.49 -9.76 -0.40
N LEU A 194 4.74 -9.30 -1.62
CA LEU A 194 4.11 -8.13 -2.23
C LEU A 194 2.80 -8.47 -2.90
N VAL A 195 1.82 -7.57 -2.79
CA VAL A 195 0.62 -7.61 -3.63
C VAL A 195 1.03 -7.39 -5.10
N GLY A 196 0.53 -8.25 -5.99
CA GLY A 196 0.70 -8.14 -7.44
C GLY A 196 0.19 -6.81 -8.00
N ALA A 197 0.90 -6.30 -9.00
CA ALA A 197 0.52 -5.05 -9.64
C ALA A 197 -0.81 -5.19 -10.38
N VAL A 198 -1.65 -4.17 -10.26
CA VAL A 198 -2.93 -4.07 -10.98
C VAL A 198 -2.67 -3.40 -12.33
N ALA A 199 -3.26 -3.94 -13.40
CA ALA A 199 -3.13 -3.35 -14.74
C ALA A 199 -3.76 -1.95 -14.76
N PRO A 200 -2.98 -0.89 -15.05
CA PRO A 200 -3.52 0.45 -15.17
C PRO A 200 -4.46 0.54 -16.38
N TRP A 201 -5.48 1.39 -16.29
CA TRP A 201 -6.46 1.63 -17.36
C TRP A 201 -7.24 0.40 -17.83
N ASN A 202 -7.35 -0.66 -17.01
CA ASN A 202 -8.09 -1.86 -17.35
C ASN A 202 -9.41 -1.99 -16.57
N THR A 203 -10.54 -2.03 -17.29
CA THR A 203 -11.91 -2.08 -16.73
C THR A 203 -12.58 -3.45 -16.81
N ASN A 204 -11.84 -4.50 -17.17
CA ASN A 204 -12.42 -5.80 -17.47
C ASN A 204 -13.02 -6.48 -16.23
N THR A 205 -12.51 -6.20 -15.03
CA THR A 205 -12.97 -6.83 -13.78
C THR A 205 -13.93 -5.92 -13.02
N ARG A 206 -15.22 -6.24 -13.15
CA ARG A 206 -16.34 -5.50 -12.53
C ARG A 206 -17.00 -6.36 -11.46
N TYR A 207 -17.40 -5.74 -10.36
CA TYR A 207 -18.05 -6.40 -9.23
C TYR A 207 -18.96 -5.38 -8.52
N PRO A 208 -19.87 -5.79 -7.61
CA PRO A 208 -20.89 -4.90 -7.07
C PRO A 208 -20.38 -3.58 -6.45
N GLY A 209 -19.18 -3.59 -5.85
CA GLY A 209 -18.52 -2.40 -5.29
C GLY A 209 -17.79 -1.52 -6.32
N ASN A 210 -17.56 -2.02 -7.53
CA ASN A 210 -16.84 -1.34 -8.60
C ASN A 210 -17.43 -1.72 -9.97
N PRO A 211 -18.67 -1.27 -10.27
CA PRO A 211 -19.37 -1.64 -11.50
C PRO A 211 -18.72 -1.04 -12.76
N SER A 212 -17.91 0.02 -12.62
CA SER A 212 -17.16 0.63 -13.71
C SER A 212 -15.87 -0.13 -14.06
N GLY A 213 -15.39 -0.99 -13.16
CA GLY A 213 -14.08 -1.63 -13.29
C GLY A 213 -12.92 -0.66 -13.09
N ASP A 214 -13.11 0.43 -12.33
CA ASP A 214 -12.03 1.37 -12.02
C ASP A 214 -10.87 0.62 -11.36
N TRP A 215 -9.72 0.57 -12.04
CA TRP A 215 -8.55 -0.20 -11.62
C TRP A 215 -7.95 0.30 -10.31
N ILE A 216 -8.08 1.60 -10.00
CA ILE A 216 -7.61 2.15 -8.72
C ILE A 216 -8.54 1.72 -7.58
N THR A 217 -9.84 1.64 -7.84
CA THR A 217 -10.81 1.09 -6.87
C THR A 217 -10.55 -0.39 -6.62
N TYR A 218 -10.28 -1.18 -7.68
CA TYR A 218 -9.89 -2.59 -7.54
C TYR A 218 -8.64 -2.77 -6.68
N PHE A 219 -7.61 -1.96 -6.93
CA PHE A 219 -6.39 -1.94 -6.13
C PHE A 219 -6.66 -1.56 -4.66
N GLN A 220 -7.43 -0.51 -4.42
CA GLN A 220 -7.77 -0.05 -3.07
C GLN A 220 -8.56 -1.11 -2.29
N ASP A 221 -9.52 -1.77 -2.93
CA ASP A 221 -10.34 -2.81 -2.32
C ASP A 221 -9.49 -4.01 -1.88
N ILE A 222 -8.48 -4.41 -2.68
CA ILE A 222 -7.51 -5.45 -2.29
C ILE A 222 -6.78 -5.04 -0.99
N LEU A 223 -6.24 -3.82 -0.95
CA LEU A 223 -5.47 -3.36 0.21
C LEU A 223 -6.34 -3.20 1.46
N LEU A 224 -7.58 -2.72 1.32
CA LEU A 224 -8.53 -2.61 2.42
C LEU A 224 -8.93 -3.98 2.97
N LEU A 225 -9.08 -4.98 2.10
CA LEU A 225 -9.38 -6.34 2.52
C LEU A 225 -8.22 -6.97 3.31
N LEU A 226 -6.97 -6.73 2.93
CA LEU A 226 -5.78 -7.28 3.61
C LEU A 226 -5.41 -6.51 4.88
N GLY A 227 -5.47 -5.18 4.85
CA GLY A 227 -5.02 -4.33 5.94
C GLY A 227 -3.51 -4.40 6.22
N PRO A 228 -3.02 -3.66 7.23
CA PRO A 228 -1.59 -3.44 7.46
C PRO A 228 -0.84 -4.63 8.06
N HIS A 229 -1.54 -5.67 8.54
CA HIS A 229 -0.92 -6.82 9.21
C HIS A 229 -0.82 -8.06 8.31
N GLU A 230 -1.56 -8.07 7.21
CA GLU A 230 -1.59 -9.20 6.27
C GLU A 230 -0.92 -8.86 4.93
N CYS A 231 -0.26 -7.70 4.81
CA CYS A 231 0.44 -7.26 3.60
C CYS A 231 1.84 -6.75 3.94
N ASP A 232 2.87 -7.24 3.24
CA ASP A 232 4.28 -6.86 3.50
C ASP A 232 4.82 -5.77 2.58
N GLY A 233 4.12 -5.49 1.47
CA GLY A 233 4.53 -4.49 0.48
C GLY A 233 3.70 -4.54 -0.80
N ILE A 234 3.97 -3.61 -1.71
CA ILE A 234 3.08 -3.31 -2.83
C ILE A 234 3.89 -3.22 -4.14
N ALA A 235 3.46 -3.93 -5.18
CA ALA A 235 3.98 -3.79 -6.53
C ALA A 235 3.05 -2.92 -7.39
N LEU A 236 3.62 -2.05 -8.22
CA LEU A 236 2.91 -1.17 -9.15
C LEU A 236 3.52 -1.27 -10.55
N HIS A 237 2.73 -0.95 -11.57
CA HIS A 237 3.21 -0.72 -12.94
C HIS A 237 2.95 0.75 -13.33
N ALA A 238 3.84 1.34 -14.13
CA ALA A 238 3.73 2.73 -14.58
C ALA A 238 4.13 2.86 -16.06
N TYR A 239 3.29 3.50 -16.88
CA TYR A 239 3.57 3.60 -18.32
C TYR A 239 3.28 4.98 -18.90
N THR A 240 3.90 5.29 -20.03
CA THR A 240 3.39 6.32 -20.95
C THR A 240 2.79 5.66 -22.19
N HIS A 241 1.98 6.40 -22.94
CA HIS A 241 1.39 5.93 -24.20
C HIS A 241 2.22 6.30 -25.43
N GLY A 242 3.55 6.17 -25.33
CA GLY A 242 4.53 6.52 -26.37
C GLY A 242 5.82 7.14 -25.79
N PRO A 243 6.87 7.32 -26.62
CA PRO A 243 8.25 7.56 -26.19
C PRO A 243 8.58 9.00 -25.75
N ASP A 244 7.64 9.94 -25.86
CA ASP A 244 7.88 11.35 -25.57
C ASP A 244 8.10 11.58 -24.06
N PRO A 245 9.28 12.05 -23.62
CA PRO A 245 9.59 12.28 -22.21
C PRO A 245 8.66 13.31 -21.54
N ALA A 246 8.03 14.23 -22.30
CA ALA A 246 7.06 15.17 -21.73
C ALA A 246 5.85 14.46 -21.11
N ARG A 247 5.57 13.23 -21.55
CA ARG A 247 4.48 12.39 -21.01
C ARG A 247 4.77 11.82 -19.64
N ILE A 248 6.03 11.86 -19.17
CA ILE A 248 6.38 11.45 -17.80
C ILE A 248 5.70 12.35 -16.76
N THR A 249 5.63 13.65 -17.04
CA THR A 249 5.04 14.64 -16.13
C THR A 249 3.65 15.12 -16.56
N ASP A 250 3.07 14.51 -17.57
CA ASP A 250 1.76 14.86 -18.11
C ASP A 250 0.65 14.31 -17.20
N ASP A 251 -0.12 15.22 -16.60
CA ASP A 251 -1.23 14.93 -15.68
C ASP A 251 -2.59 14.88 -16.40
N ARG A 252 -2.62 14.69 -17.72
CA ARG A 252 -3.89 14.54 -18.45
C ARG A 252 -4.74 13.40 -17.87
N GLU A 253 -6.05 13.62 -17.92
CA GLU A 253 -7.04 12.69 -17.40
C GLU A 253 -7.28 11.52 -18.36
N ALA A 254 -7.56 10.34 -17.82
CA ALA A 254 -7.95 9.17 -18.58
C ALA A 254 -9.37 9.35 -19.16
N PRO A 255 -9.61 9.04 -20.45
CA PRO A 255 -10.94 9.11 -21.05
C PRO A 255 -11.98 8.31 -20.26
N GLY A 256 -13.13 8.92 -19.97
CA GLY A 256 -14.20 8.28 -19.19
C GLY A 256 -13.93 8.13 -17.69
N PHE A 257 -12.72 8.46 -17.23
CA PHE A 257 -12.29 8.41 -15.82
C PHE A 257 -11.53 9.71 -15.47
N PRO A 258 -12.21 10.87 -15.43
CA PRO A 258 -11.57 12.17 -15.24
C PRO A 258 -10.79 12.30 -13.92
N GLN A 259 -11.11 11.47 -12.93
CA GLN A 259 -10.40 11.39 -11.65
C GLN A 259 -9.10 10.57 -11.70
N ARG A 260 -8.73 10.02 -12.86
CA ARG A 260 -7.57 9.14 -13.06
C ARG A 260 -6.66 9.75 -14.11
N ARG A 261 -5.34 9.58 -13.97
CA ARG A 261 -4.32 10.09 -14.89
C ARG A 261 -4.06 9.09 -16.01
N GLN A 262 -3.68 9.56 -17.20
CA GLN A 262 -3.50 8.74 -18.41
C GLN A 262 -2.05 8.31 -18.69
N GLN A 263 -1.05 9.00 -18.14
CA GLN A 263 0.36 8.76 -18.47
C GLN A 263 1.14 8.23 -17.27
N PHE A 264 2.46 8.46 -17.22
CA PHE A 264 3.34 7.88 -16.22
C PHE A 264 2.88 8.17 -14.79
N ARG A 265 2.43 9.41 -14.53
CA ARG A 265 1.88 9.85 -13.23
C ARG A 265 0.61 9.14 -12.78
N ALA A 266 0.04 8.21 -13.55
CA ALA A 266 -0.96 7.27 -13.04
C ALA A 266 -0.45 6.45 -11.84
N TYR A 267 0.87 6.28 -11.67
CA TYR A 267 1.42 5.71 -10.42
C TYR A 267 0.99 6.52 -9.18
N ARG A 268 0.80 7.84 -9.31
CA ARG A 268 0.34 8.69 -8.20
C ARG A 268 -1.07 8.36 -7.78
N ASP A 269 -1.96 7.99 -8.71
CA ASP A 269 -3.32 7.53 -8.37
C ASP A 269 -3.27 6.28 -7.50
N PHE A 270 -2.36 5.34 -7.81
CA PHE A 270 -2.13 4.17 -6.97
C PHE A 270 -1.56 4.55 -5.60
N MET A 271 -0.55 5.41 -5.54
CA MET A 271 0.05 5.87 -4.29
C MET A 271 -0.96 6.60 -3.39
N GLU A 272 -1.81 7.44 -3.96
CA GLU A 272 -2.88 8.17 -3.28
C GLU A 272 -3.96 7.22 -2.75
N ALA A 273 -4.20 6.10 -3.44
CA ALA A 273 -5.19 5.08 -3.04
C ALA A 273 -4.72 4.15 -1.90
N ILE A 274 -3.41 4.10 -1.59
CA ILE A 274 -2.88 3.29 -0.48
C ILE A 274 -3.46 3.79 0.86
N PRO A 275 -4.12 2.90 1.66
CA PRO A 275 -4.67 3.26 2.95
C PRO A 275 -3.61 3.86 3.89
N VAL A 276 -3.98 4.89 4.67
CA VAL A 276 -3.04 5.64 5.53
C VAL A 276 -2.28 4.73 6.50
N ASN A 277 -2.94 3.73 7.09
CA ASN A 277 -2.33 2.76 8.00
C ASN A 277 -1.37 1.76 7.31
N MET A 278 -1.33 1.75 5.98
CA MET A 278 -0.44 0.93 5.15
C MET A 278 0.66 1.75 4.47
N ARG A 279 0.70 3.07 4.69
CA ARG A 279 1.73 3.96 4.09
C ARG A 279 3.15 3.74 4.63
N SER A 280 3.31 2.92 5.67
CA SER A 280 4.61 2.45 6.15
C SER A 280 5.16 1.28 5.34
N LEU A 281 4.34 0.63 4.51
CA LEU A 281 4.75 -0.51 3.70
C LEU A 281 5.66 -0.08 2.54
N PRO A 282 6.59 -0.93 2.10
CA PRO A 282 7.44 -0.65 0.95
C PRO A 282 6.65 -0.76 -0.37
N VAL A 283 6.93 0.16 -1.31
CA VAL A 283 6.32 0.19 -2.65
C VAL A 283 7.40 0.05 -3.72
N TYR A 284 7.12 -0.75 -4.75
CA TYR A 284 8.03 -1.04 -5.85
C TYR A 284 7.29 -0.85 -7.18
N ILE A 285 7.80 0.00 -8.08
CA ILE A 285 7.36 -0.02 -9.48
C ILE A 285 8.15 -1.14 -10.16
N THR A 286 7.49 -2.27 -10.35
CA THR A 286 8.10 -3.52 -10.85
C THR A 286 8.08 -3.61 -12.37
N GLU A 287 7.42 -2.65 -13.04
CA GLU A 287 7.37 -2.55 -14.48
C GLU A 287 7.14 -1.10 -14.93
N ALA A 288 8.01 -0.61 -15.81
CA ALA A 288 7.88 0.69 -16.45
C ALA A 288 8.31 0.66 -17.92
N ASP A 289 7.47 1.23 -18.79
CA ASP A 289 7.63 1.21 -20.25
C ASP A 289 6.77 2.31 -20.92
N GLN A 290 7.02 2.58 -22.19
CA GLN A 290 6.32 3.52 -23.06
C GLN A 290 5.16 2.90 -23.87
N VAL A 291 4.69 1.68 -23.51
CA VAL A 291 3.67 0.83 -24.17
C VAL A 291 4.08 0.35 -25.57
N GLU A 292 4.74 1.19 -26.33
CA GLU A 292 5.35 0.86 -27.62
C GLU A 292 6.70 0.17 -27.41
N PRO A 293 7.11 -0.76 -28.30
CA PRO A 293 8.46 -1.29 -28.31
C PRO A 293 9.52 -0.19 -28.19
N TRP A 294 10.54 -0.41 -27.37
CA TRP A 294 11.68 0.50 -27.33
C TRP A 294 12.25 0.69 -28.73
N GLU A 295 12.47 1.93 -29.13
CA GLU A 295 13.25 2.24 -30.32
C GLU A 295 14.73 2.34 -29.94
N ASP A 296 15.63 2.10 -30.89
CA ASP A 296 17.08 2.28 -30.65
C ASP A 296 17.46 3.77 -30.72
N VAL A 297 16.92 4.55 -29.78
CA VAL A 297 17.11 6.01 -29.70
C VAL A 297 17.17 6.43 -28.23
N ASN A 298 18.01 7.42 -27.94
CA ASN A 298 17.98 8.12 -26.65
C ASN A 298 16.87 9.19 -26.73
N SER A 299 15.67 8.86 -26.26
CA SER A 299 14.53 9.78 -26.24
C SER A 299 14.54 10.72 -25.03
N GLY A 300 15.37 10.44 -24.01
CA GLY A 300 15.34 11.11 -22.71
C GLY A 300 14.23 10.60 -21.80
N TRP A 301 13.46 9.60 -22.22
CA TRP A 301 12.36 9.04 -21.46
C TRP A 301 12.85 8.36 -20.17
N VAL A 302 13.94 7.60 -20.25
CA VAL A 302 14.49 6.87 -19.09
C VAL A 302 15.00 7.85 -18.04
N GLN A 303 15.76 8.88 -18.46
CA GLN A 303 16.19 9.96 -17.57
C GLN A 303 15.01 10.64 -16.87
N ALA A 304 13.97 11.01 -17.64
CA ALA A 304 12.80 11.69 -17.11
C ALA A 304 12.03 10.81 -16.10
N ALA A 305 11.84 9.52 -16.40
CA ALA A 305 11.15 8.58 -15.52
C ALA A 305 11.84 8.44 -14.15
N TYR A 306 13.17 8.26 -14.14
CA TYR A 306 13.93 8.18 -12.88
C TYR A 306 13.94 9.51 -12.11
N ALA A 307 14.08 10.64 -12.82
CA ALA A 307 14.04 11.96 -12.19
C ALA A 307 12.69 12.27 -11.54
N GLU A 308 11.58 11.85 -12.16
CA GLU A 308 10.22 12.00 -11.63
C GLU A 308 10.01 11.18 -10.33
N ILE A 309 10.45 9.92 -10.30
CA ILE A 309 10.34 9.08 -9.09
C ILE A 309 11.25 9.59 -7.97
N ASP A 310 12.45 10.07 -8.29
CA ASP A 310 13.33 10.69 -7.31
C ASP A 310 12.72 11.99 -6.75
N ALA A 311 12.14 12.84 -7.60
CA ALA A 311 11.42 14.04 -7.17
C ALA A 311 10.25 13.71 -6.23
N TRP A 312 9.47 12.66 -6.54
CA TRP A 312 8.44 12.15 -5.64
C TRP A 312 9.03 11.72 -4.29
N ASN A 313 10.14 10.97 -4.29
CA ASN A 313 10.79 10.46 -3.09
C ASN A 313 11.47 11.55 -2.24
N ARG A 314 11.82 12.71 -2.79
CA ARG A 314 12.39 13.82 -2.01
C ARG A 314 11.37 14.52 -1.11
N ASP A 315 10.09 14.49 -1.46
CA ASP A 315 9.06 15.03 -0.57
C ASP A 315 8.93 14.14 0.67
N ALA A 316 9.27 14.68 1.84
CA ALA A 316 9.24 13.97 3.11
C ALA A 316 7.86 13.40 3.47
N ASN A 317 6.77 13.97 2.92
CA ASN A 317 5.40 13.52 3.17
C ASN A 317 4.98 12.35 2.29
N ASN A 318 5.71 12.09 1.19
CA ASN A 318 5.40 11.01 0.28
C ASN A 318 5.94 9.67 0.78
N GLN A 319 5.10 8.63 0.67
CA GLN A 319 5.52 7.24 0.81
C GLN A 319 6.55 6.92 -0.28
N LYS A 320 7.65 6.29 0.12
CA LYS A 320 8.82 6.09 -0.75
C LYS A 320 8.63 4.92 -1.70
N ILE A 321 9.00 5.13 -2.96
CA ILE A 321 9.07 4.12 -4.01
C ILE A 321 10.52 3.64 -4.08
N ARG A 322 10.73 2.35 -3.83
CA ARG A 322 12.08 1.77 -3.65
C ARG A 322 12.74 1.36 -4.95
N CYS A 323 11.94 1.03 -5.98
CA CYS A 323 12.39 0.51 -7.26
C CYS A 323 11.55 1.12 -8.39
N LEU A 324 12.20 1.42 -9.51
CA LEU A 324 11.59 1.63 -10.82
C LEU A 324 12.29 0.69 -11.82
N ALA A 325 11.61 -0.37 -12.23
CA ALA A 325 12.18 -1.38 -13.11
C ALA A 325 11.75 -1.20 -14.58
N LEU A 326 12.72 -0.96 -15.48
CA LEU A 326 12.46 -0.82 -16.92
C LEU A 326 12.09 -2.18 -17.55
N TYR A 327 11.01 -2.22 -18.33
CA TYR A 327 10.53 -3.41 -19.01
C TYR A 327 10.92 -3.43 -20.49
N ARG A 328 11.68 -4.39 -21.01
CA ARG A 328 12.30 -5.57 -20.38
C ARG A 328 13.69 -5.78 -21.00
N TRP A 329 14.65 -6.34 -20.26
CA TRP A 329 16.01 -6.44 -20.76
C TRP A 329 16.21 -7.41 -21.95
N PRO A 330 16.04 -8.74 -21.79
CA PRO A 330 16.44 -9.72 -22.80
C PRO A 330 15.50 -9.77 -24.01
N GLN A 331 16.01 -10.25 -25.16
CA GLN A 331 15.28 -10.45 -26.42
C GLN A 331 14.26 -11.61 -26.38
N ILE A 332 13.30 -11.55 -25.44
CA ILE A 332 12.25 -12.57 -25.24
C ILE A 332 10.91 -12.12 -25.81
N ASP A 333 10.64 -10.81 -25.80
CA ASP A 333 9.47 -10.20 -26.41
C ASP A 333 9.86 -8.93 -27.19
N ARG A 334 8.89 -8.31 -27.86
CA ARG A 334 9.12 -7.11 -28.70
C ARG A 334 9.53 -5.85 -27.92
N TRP A 335 9.45 -5.83 -26.58
CA TRP A 335 9.83 -4.71 -25.72
C TRP A 335 11.23 -4.91 -25.08
N PHE A 336 12.09 -5.68 -25.74
CA PHE A 336 13.47 -5.88 -25.28
C PHE A 336 14.30 -4.58 -25.33
N ILE A 337 15.27 -4.44 -24.42
CA ILE A 337 16.26 -3.34 -24.41
C ILE A 337 17.62 -3.82 -24.94
N GLU A 338 17.95 -5.10 -24.76
CA GLU A 338 19.23 -5.69 -25.17
C GLU A 338 19.57 -5.38 -26.64
N GLY A 339 20.65 -4.63 -26.84
CA GLY A 339 21.13 -4.22 -28.16
C GLY A 339 20.69 -2.83 -28.62
N LYS A 340 19.76 -2.17 -27.91
CA LYS A 340 19.31 -0.80 -28.20
C LYS A 340 20.22 0.23 -27.53
N GLN A 341 21.29 0.60 -28.21
CA GLN A 341 22.31 1.53 -27.72
C GLN A 341 21.73 2.89 -27.30
N GLY A 342 20.70 3.39 -27.98
CA GLY A 342 20.04 4.64 -27.64
C GLY A 342 19.40 4.62 -26.25
N VAL A 343 18.66 3.56 -25.92
CA VAL A 343 18.03 3.37 -24.60
C VAL A 343 19.06 3.12 -23.52
N ILE A 344 20.12 2.36 -23.83
CA ILE A 344 21.24 2.12 -22.91
C ILE A 344 21.99 3.42 -22.60
N GLU A 345 22.18 4.31 -23.57
CA GLU A 345 22.78 5.63 -23.33
C GLU A 345 21.87 6.52 -22.48
N ASP A 346 20.55 6.52 -22.74
CA ASP A 346 19.56 7.21 -21.90
C ASP A 346 19.65 6.73 -20.43
N PHE A 347 19.72 5.42 -20.21
CA PHE A 347 19.93 4.84 -18.88
C PHE A 347 21.27 5.24 -18.26
N ARG A 348 22.38 5.18 -19.00
CA ARG A 348 23.71 5.61 -18.52
C ARG A 348 23.71 7.08 -18.10
N MET A 349 22.98 7.94 -18.80
CA MET A 349 22.82 9.34 -18.42
C MET A 349 22.04 9.48 -17.10
N ALA A 350 21.00 8.67 -16.87
CA ALA A 350 20.30 8.63 -15.60
C ALA A 350 21.21 8.18 -14.44
N LEU A 351 22.10 7.20 -14.66
CA LEU A 351 23.03 6.68 -13.64
C LEU A 351 24.10 7.69 -13.17
N ARG A 352 24.31 8.79 -13.91
CA ARG A 352 25.18 9.89 -13.47
C ARG A 352 24.66 10.56 -12.20
N TYR A 353 23.36 10.44 -11.94
CA TYR A 353 22.70 10.99 -10.75
C TYR A 353 22.61 9.96 -9.63
N ASP A 354 22.65 10.45 -8.40
CA ASP A 354 22.53 9.65 -7.18
C ASP A 354 21.06 9.52 -6.76
N TYR A 355 20.21 8.92 -7.60
CA TYR A 355 18.79 8.76 -7.31
C TYR A 355 18.54 7.67 -6.27
N ARG A 356 18.06 8.07 -5.09
CA ARG A 356 17.97 7.22 -3.90
C ARG A 356 16.54 7.17 -3.37
N TRP A 357 16.09 5.99 -2.97
CA TRP A 357 14.71 5.83 -2.52
C TRP A 357 14.43 6.52 -1.17
N ASP A 358 15.46 6.73 -0.35
CA ASP A 358 15.33 7.36 0.97
C ASP A 358 15.22 8.89 0.92
N GLY A 359 15.20 9.48 -0.27
CA GLY A 359 15.02 10.91 -0.49
C GLY A 359 16.24 11.76 -0.14
N ARG A 360 17.39 11.15 0.23
CA ARG A 360 18.65 11.86 0.51
C ARG A 360 19.49 12.10 -0.76
N GLY A 361 19.00 11.69 -1.92
CA GLY A 361 19.68 11.78 -3.21
C GLY A 361 19.45 13.12 -3.93
N ALA A 362 20.52 13.94 -3.97
CA ALA A 362 20.95 14.79 -5.09
C ALA A 362 22.18 15.60 -4.65
N THR A 363 23.33 14.95 -4.54
CA THR A 363 24.63 15.66 -4.60
C THR A 363 25.11 15.66 -6.05
N GLU A 364 25.70 16.77 -6.47
CA GLU A 364 26.36 16.96 -7.78
C GLU A 364 27.20 15.74 -8.24
N PRO A 365 27.40 15.56 -9.56
CA PRO A 365 28.06 14.38 -10.13
C PRO A 365 29.39 14.04 -9.44
N ALA A 366 29.59 12.77 -9.10
CA ALA A 366 30.81 12.28 -8.45
C ALA A 366 32.02 12.47 -9.38
N GLU A 367 33.01 13.26 -8.95
CA GLU A 367 34.31 13.42 -9.62
C GLU A 367 35.18 12.16 -9.48
N SER A 368 35.82 11.71 -10.58
CA SER A 368 37.18 11.09 -10.60
C SER A 368 37.66 10.81 -12.05
N PRO A 369 38.97 10.60 -12.27
CA PRO A 369 40.04 11.57 -12.58
C PRO A 369 40.20 11.85 -14.11
N GLY A 370 40.74 13.04 -14.46
CA GLY A 370 40.93 13.48 -15.86
C GLY A 370 42.05 12.76 -16.65
N PRO A 371 42.35 13.17 -17.92
CA PRO A 371 42.01 14.46 -18.55
C PRO A 371 41.40 14.39 -19.98
N THR A 372 40.81 15.54 -20.38
CA THR A 372 40.52 16.06 -21.74
C THR A 372 39.12 15.85 -22.36
N ALA A 373 38.57 17.00 -22.81
CA ALA A 373 37.31 17.28 -23.56
C ALA A 373 35.99 17.35 -22.77
N ARG A 374 35.53 18.60 -22.50
CA ARG A 374 34.17 18.93 -22.00
C ARG A 374 33.11 18.53 -23.02
N ALA A 375 32.09 17.76 -22.61
CA ALA A 375 30.91 17.45 -23.43
C ALA A 375 29.62 17.59 -22.59
N GLY A 376 28.75 18.51 -23.00
CA GLY A 376 27.42 18.72 -22.39
C GLY A 376 26.96 20.18 -22.42
N ALA A 377 26.77 20.77 -23.60
CA ALA A 377 26.01 22.01 -23.74
C ALA A 377 24.94 21.80 -24.83
N THR A 378 23.66 22.01 -24.51
CA THR A 378 22.58 22.03 -25.50
C THR A 378 22.68 23.32 -26.33
N THR A 379 22.19 23.36 -27.58
CA THR A 379 22.52 24.46 -28.53
C THR A 379 22.06 25.84 -28.07
N TYR A 380 20.87 25.95 -27.47
CA TYR A 380 20.24 27.21 -27.07
C TYR A 380 20.10 27.27 -25.55
N GLN A 381 21.11 27.81 -24.84
CA GLN A 381 21.06 28.00 -23.39
C GLN A 381 21.62 29.34 -22.95
N VAL A 382 20.87 30.05 -22.12
CA VAL A 382 21.22 31.38 -21.60
C VAL A 382 21.14 31.41 -20.09
N GLU A 383 22.14 32.03 -19.46
CA GLU A 383 22.10 32.39 -18.04
C GLU A 383 21.84 33.91 -17.91
N TRP A 384 20.83 34.30 -17.14
CA TRP A 384 20.53 35.70 -16.85
C TRP A 384 21.31 36.17 -15.63
N LEU A 385 22.43 36.85 -15.85
CA LEU A 385 23.32 37.26 -14.76
C LEU A 385 22.85 38.55 -14.08
N GLN A 386 22.33 39.53 -14.84
CA GLN A 386 21.87 40.80 -14.29
C GLN A 386 20.85 41.49 -15.20
N VAL A 387 19.73 41.96 -14.64
CA VAL A 387 18.70 42.75 -15.37
C VAL A 387 18.29 43.95 -14.52
N GLN A 388 18.58 45.16 -14.98
CA GLN A 388 18.28 46.41 -14.23
C GLN A 388 17.04 47.13 -14.79
N ALA A 389 15.84 46.65 -14.45
CA ALA A 389 14.59 47.32 -14.84
C ALA A 389 14.36 48.60 -14.00
N PRO A 390 14.08 49.77 -14.62
CA PRO A 390 13.78 51.02 -13.91
C PRO A 390 12.48 50.94 -13.09
N HIS A 391 12.37 51.79 -12.06
CA HIS A 391 11.22 51.82 -11.14
C HIS A 391 10.07 52.73 -11.58
N LEU A 392 10.27 53.60 -12.58
CA LEU A 392 9.23 54.49 -13.13
C LEU A 392 8.88 54.04 -14.54
N LEU A 393 7.65 53.55 -14.71
CA LEU A 393 7.15 52.93 -15.94
C LEU A 393 5.87 53.64 -16.37
N THR A 394 5.95 54.43 -17.44
CA THR A 394 4.85 55.22 -17.99
C THR A 394 4.30 54.57 -19.25
N ALA A 395 2.98 54.46 -19.35
CA ALA A 395 2.30 53.85 -20.50
C ALA A 395 2.79 54.43 -21.84
N GLY A 396 3.01 53.56 -22.82
CA GLY A 396 3.43 53.93 -24.18
C GLY A 396 4.90 54.35 -24.36
N GLN A 397 5.70 54.48 -23.30
CA GLN A 397 7.13 54.85 -23.43
C GLN A 397 8.02 53.67 -23.85
N VAL A 398 9.17 53.96 -24.46
CA VAL A 398 10.26 52.97 -24.67
C VAL A 398 11.33 53.18 -23.62
N ILE A 399 11.58 52.16 -22.80
CA ILE A 399 12.67 52.16 -21.83
C ILE A 399 13.90 51.45 -22.38
N THR A 400 15.08 51.90 -21.95
CA THR A 400 16.34 51.19 -22.18
C THR A 400 16.90 50.69 -20.86
N MET A 401 17.24 49.40 -20.77
CA MET A 401 17.83 48.82 -19.56
C MET A 401 19.01 47.90 -19.85
N PRO A 402 20.07 47.92 -19.03
CA PRO A 402 21.18 47.00 -19.20
C PRO A 402 20.79 45.59 -18.75
N VAL A 403 21.08 44.63 -19.62
CA VAL A 403 20.86 43.19 -19.44
C VAL A 403 22.18 42.46 -19.69
N THR A 404 22.65 41.70 -18.70
CA THR A 404 23.86 40.89 -18.77
C THR A 404 23.49 39.41 -18.79
N VAL A 405 23.94 38.70 -19.82
CA VAL A 405 23.65 37.28 -20.05
C VAL A 405 24.91 36.49 -20.39
N ARG A 406 24.95 35.20 -20.05
CA ARG A 406 26.00 34.26 -20.45
C ARG A 406 25.46 33.23 -21.41
N ASN A 407 26.21 32.92 -22.46
CA ASN A 407 25.92 31.80 -23.33
C ASN A 407 26.35 30.49 -22.67
N LEU A 408 25.40 29.67 -22.23
CA LEU A 408 25.67 28.32 -21.70
C LEU A 408 25.46 27.23 -22.75
N GLY A 409 25.11 27.62 -23.98
CA GLY A 409 24.84 26.70 -25.07
C GLY A 409 26.12 26.23 -25.77
N SER A 410 26.02 25.22 -26.63
CA SER A 410 27.16 24.67 -27.38
C SER A 410 27.56 25.48 -28.62
N TRP A 411 26.78 26.49 -29.00
CA TRP A 411 26.97 27.28 -30.23
C TRP A 411 27.16 28.78 -29.94
N THR A 412 27.92 29.45 -30.81
CA THR A 412 28.12 30.91 -30.76
C THR A 412 26.87 31.64 -31.25
N TRP A 413 26.34 32.56 -30.47
CA TRP A 413 25.21 33.39 -30.89
C TRP A 413 25.68 34.47 -31.89
N PRO A 414 25.22 34.45 -33.15
CA PRO A 414 25.62 35.42 -34.16
C PRO A 414 24.92 36.76 -33.92
N GLN A 415 25.69 37.85 -33.98
CA GLN A 415 25.17 39.20 -33.87
C GLN A 415 24.52 39.71 -35.15
N ALA A 416 25.00 39.25 -36.30
CA ALA A 416 24.53 39.63 -37.62
C ALA A 416 24.48 38.40 -38.54
N GLY A 417 23.83 38.53 -39.70
CA GLY A 417 23.63 37.44 -40.66
C GLY A 417 22.16 37.23 -41.01
N PRO A 418 21.82 36.14 -41.71
CA PRO A 418 20.44 35.86 -42.12
C PRO A 418 19.51 35.56 -40.93
N ASN A 419 20.04 34.98 -39.85
CA ASN A 419 19.28 34.62 -38.64
C ASN A 419 20.07 35.07 -37.40
N PRO A 420 20.15 36.38 -37.09
CA PRO A 420 20.87 36.85 -35.92
C PRO A 420 20.14 36.45 -34.64
N VAL A 421 20.86 36.33 -33.52
CA VAL A 421 20.24 36.20 -32.19
C VAL A 421 19.95 37.60 -31.65
N ARG A 422 18.72 37.80 -31.15
CA ARG A 422 18.24 39.07 -30.58
C ARG A 422 17.59 38.85 -29.23
N LEU A 423 17.61 39.87 -28.39
CA LEU A 423 16.81 39.90 -27.17
C LEU A 423 15.43 40.49 -27.47
N ALA A 424 14.39 39.79 -27.04
CA ALA A 424 12.99 40.14 -27.18
C ALA A 424 12.29 40.16 -25.82
N TYR A 425 11.06 40.67 -25.80
CA TYR A 425 10.22 40.73 -24.61
C TYR A 425 8.74 40.52 -24.95
N ARG A 426 7.97 40.19 -23.91
CA ARG A 426 6.50 40.17 -23.93
C ARG A 426 5.93 40.65 -22.60
N PHE A 427 4.70 41.16 -22.61
CA PHE A 427 3.95 41.50 -21.40
C PHE A 427 2.80 40.52 -21.19
N LEU A 428 2.59 40.09 -19.95
CA LEU A 428 1.49 39.21 -19.57
C LEU A 428 0.54 39.94 -18.61
N GLN A 429 -0.78 39.84 -18.83
CA GLN A 429 -1.82 40.34 -17.95
C GLN A 429 -2.78 39.19 -17.59
N ALA A 430 -2.96 38.91 -16.30
CA ALA A 430 -3.71 37.75 -15.81
C ALA A 430 -3.30 36.39 -16.45
N GLY A 431 -2.01 36.24 -16.76
CA GLY A 431 -1.45 35.04 -17.37
C GLY A 431 -1.63 34.92 -18.89
N GLN A 432 -2.21 35.93 -19.56
CA GLN A 432 -2.36 35.98 -21.02
C GLN A 432 -1.45 37.07 -21.61
N GLU A 433 -0.92 36.85 -22.83
CA GLU A 433 -0.05 37.83 -23.50
C GLU A 433 -0.84 39.08 -23.89
N ALA A 434 -0.40 40.24 -23.38
CA ALA A 434 -1.01 41.53 -23.65
C ALA A 434 -0.60 42.00 -25.07
N PRO A 435 -1.56 42.43 -25.90
CA PRO A 435 -1.26 42.80 -27.28
C PRO A 435 -0.40 44.08 -27.33
N LEU A 436 0.77 43.98 -27.95
CA LEU A 436 1.60 45.13 -28.34
C LEU A 436 1.45 45.41 -29.84
N ARG A 437 1.40 46.68 -30.23
CA ARG A 437 1.39 47.07 -31.64
C ARG A 437 2.68 46.65 -32.33
N PRO A 438 2.70 46.37 -33.65
CA PRO A 438 3.92 45.94 -34.35
C PRO A 438 5.11 46.89 -34.15
N GLU A 439 4.85 48.20 -34.11
CA GLU A 439 5.87 49.22 -33.82
C GLU A 439 6.42 49.19 -32.38
N GLN A 440 5.73 48.51 -31.46
CA GLN A 440 6.10 48.31 -30.06
C GLN A 440 6.74 46.94 -29.82
N GLN A 441 6.97 46.10 -30.84
CA GLN A 441 7.63 44.79 -30.67
C GLN A 441 9.12 44.90 -30.97
N LEU A 442 9.83 45.68 -30.16
CA LEU A 442 11.24 45.97 -30.40
C LEU A 442 12.11 44.71 -30.19
N ARG A 443 13.18 44.60 -31.00
CA ARG A 443 14.20 43.56 -30.89
C ARG A 443 15.56 44.21 -30.64
N THR A 444 16.26 43.81 -29.60
CA THR A 444 17.59 44.34 -29.26
C THR A 444 18.68 43.46 -29.87
N SER A 445 19.50 44.02 -30.75
CA SER A 445 20.66 43.33 -31.33
C SER A 445 21.72 43.03 -30.27
N LEU A 446 22.42 41.89 -30.40
CA LEU A 446 23.66 41.68 -29.66
C LEU A 446 24.72 42.72 -30.07
N PRO A 447 25.67 43.09 -29.18
CA PRO A 447 26.75 44.02 -29.52
C PRO A 447 27.93 43.34 -30.25
N LYS A 448 28.06 42.02 -30.14
CA LYS A 448 29.04 41.16 -30.82
C LYS A 448 28.56 39.71 -30.80
N ASP A 449 29.20 38.85 -31.59
CA ASP A 449 29.01 37.41 -31.48
C ASP A 449 29.38 36.93 -30.06
N VAL A 450 28.61 36.01 -29.49
CA VAL A 450 28.77 35.55 -28.10
C VAL A 450 29.05 34.07 -28.09
N ARG A 451 30.29 33.68 -27.80
CA ARG A 451 30.72 32.28 -27.82
C ARG A 451 30.22 31.50 -26.60
N PRO A 452 30.17 30.15 -26.65
CA PRO A 452 29.91 29.33 -25.47
C PRO A 452 30.78 29.73 -24.27
N GLY A 453 30.15 29.93 -23.12
CA GLY A 453 30.73 30.41 -21.87
C GLY A 453 30.94 31.93 -21.79
N GLU A 454 30.77 32.68 -22.88
CA GLU A 454 31.02 34.12 -22.93
C GLU A 454 29.85 34.91 -22.35
N VAL A 455 30.18 36.00 -21.62
CA VAL A 455 29.21 36.93 -21.03
C VAL A 455 29.12 38.18 -21.89
N VAL A 456 27.91 38.65 -22.14
CA VAL A 456 27.63 39.89 -22.87
C VAL A 456 26.67 40.78 -22.08
N THR A 457 26.85 42.10 -22.19
CA THR A 457 25.89 43.08 -21.68
C THR A 457 25.31 43.87 -22.85
N LEU A 458 23.99 43.99 -22.92
CA LEU A 458 23.25 44.70 -23.96
C LEU A 458 22.26 45.68 -23.35
N GLN A 459 21.93 46.74 -24.10
CA GLN A 459 20.97 47.76 -23.70
C GLN A 459 19.60 47.41 -24.27
N ALA A 460 18.81 46.65 -23.51
CA ALA A 460 17.51 46.15 -23.92
C ALA A 460 16.51 47.31 -24.10
N GLN A 461 15.93 47.42 -25.30
CA GLN A 461 14.86 48.36 -25.60
C GLN A 461 13.50 47.68 -25.41
N VAL A 462 12.67 48.22 -24.53
CA VAL A 462 11.34 47.68 -24.20
C VAL A 462 10.30 48.79 -24.30
N ALA A 463 9.40 48.69 -25.27
CA ALA A 463 8.21 49.53 -25.37
C ALA A 463 7.14 49.03 -24.38
N LEU A 464 6.68 49.92 -23.50
CA LEU A 464 5.66 49.61 -22.52
C LEU A 464 4.26 49.62 -23.17
N PRO A 465 3.30 48.82 -22.66
CA PRO A 465 1.92 48.85 -23.13
C PRO A 465 1.29 50.25 -23.04
N ASP A 466 0.40 50.57 -23.96
CA ASP A 466 -0.34 51.85 -23.97
C ASP A 466 -1.41 51.93 -22.85
N ALA A 467 -1.86 50.77 -22.35
CA ALA A 467 -2.83 50.70 -21.27
C ALA A 467 -2.11 50.67 -19.91
N PRO A 468 -2.47 51.54 -18.95
CA PRO A 468 -1.93 51.46 -17.59
C PRO A 468 -2.49 50.25 -16.85
N GLY A 469 -1.71 49.71 -15.91
CA GLY A 469 -2.11 48.59 -15.07
C GLY A 469 -0.96 47.65 -14.70
N PRO A 470 -1.26 46.57 -13.96
CA PRO A 470 -0.29 45.55 -13.59
C PRO A 470 0.00 44.61 -14.76
N TYR A 471 1.28 44.38 -15.03
CA TYR A 471 1.77 43.44 -16.04
C TYR A 471 2.93 42.59 -15.49
N THR A 472 3.22 41.48 -16.14
CA THR A 472 4.48 40.76 -15.99
C THR A 472 5.31 40.95 -17.25
N LEU A 473 6.50 41.55 -17.11
CA LEU A 473 7.49 41.64 -18.18
C LEU A 473 8.28 40.34 -18.24
N GLU A 474 8.31 39.70 -19.40
CA GLU A 474 9.14 38.52 -19.70
C GLU A 474 10.18 38.88 -20.78
N LEU A 475 11.44 38.52 -20.56
CA LEU A 475 12.55 38.65 -21.53
C LEU A 475 13.00 37.26 -21.99
N ASP A 476 13.31 37.13 -23.29
CA ASP A 476 13.81 35.90 -23.89
C ASP A 476 14.74 36.20 -25.09
N LEU A 477 15.67 35.29 -25.39
CA LEU A 477 16.48 35.36 -26.61
C LEU A 477 15.76 34.66 -27.77
N VAL A 478 15.90 35.21 -28.96
CA VAL A 478 15.30 34.70 -30.19
C VAL A 478 16.40 34.49 -31.20
N HIS A 479 16.47 33.27 -31.74
CA HIS A 479 17.18 33.04 -33.00
C HIS A 479 16.20 33.41 -34.12
N GLU A 480 16.40 34.59 -34.72
CA GLU A 480 15.42 35.20 -35.63
C GLU A 480 15.07 34.27 -36.78
N ASP A 481 13.77 34.16 -37.06
CA ASP A 481 13.15 33.23 -38.03
C ASP A 481 13.41 31.73 -37.79
N VAL A 482 13.92 31.34 -36.60
CA VAL A 482 14.19 29.94 -36.25
C VAL A 482 13.39 29.50 -35.01
N THR A 483 13.68 30.06 -33.82
CA THR A 483 13.00 29.66 -32.56
C THR A 483 13.31 30.63 -31.41
N TRP A 484 12.44 30.63 -30.40
CA TRP A 484 12.74 31.24 -29.11
C TRP A 484 13.57 30.30 -28.25
N PHE A 485 14.53 30.84 -27.49
CA PHE A 485 15.39 30.04 -26.63
C PHE A 485 14.56 29.31 -25.57
N GLY A 486 13.56 29.97 -24.99
CA GLY A 486 12.67 29.30 -24.04
C GLY A 486 11.66 28.33 -24.65
N GLU A 487 11.53 28.22 -25.98
CA GLU A 487 10.83 27.08 -26.62
C GLU A 487 11.74 25.85 -26.70
N GLN A 488 13.06 26.07 -26.73
CA GLN A 488 14.10 25.05 -26.69
C GLN A 488 14.52 24.70 -25.26
N GLY A 489 13.75 25.17 -24.26
CA GLY A 489 13.94 24.86 -22.85
C GLY A 489 14.94 25.75 -22.11
N ALA A 490 15.38 26.87 -22.69
CA ALA A 490 16.21 27.84 -21.96
C ALA A 490 15.37 28.68 -20.97
N ASP A 491 16.02 29.15 -19.89
CA ASP A 491 15.36 30.00 -18.91
C ASP A 491 14.93 31.35 -19.50
N ARG A 492 13.75 31.84 -19.09
CA ARG A 492 13.24 33.18 -19.41
C ARG A 492 13.23 34.05 -18.16
N TRP A 493 13.62 35.31 -18.29
CA TRP A 493 13.59 36.23 -17.16
C TRP A 493 12.21 36.88 -17.03
N ARG A 494 11.63 36.92 -15.82
CA ARG A 494 10.28 37.48 -15.56
C ARG A 494 10.26 38.43 -14.37
N ARG A 495 9.48 39.51 -14.46
CA ARG A 495 9.23 40.43 -13.34
C ARG A 495 7.87 41.11 -13.41
N HIS A 496 7.19 41.21 -12.27
CA HIS A 496 5.97 42.02 -12.14
C HIS A 496 6.31 43.52 -12.21
N VAL A 497 5.56 44.25 -13.02
CA VAL A 497 5.70 45.68 -13.25
C VAL A 497 4.34 46.37 -13.26
N HIS A 498 4.29 47.61 -12.81
CA HIS A 498 3.08 48.44 -12.86
C HIS A 498 3.32 49.58 -13.84
N VAL A 499 2.46 49.70 -14.85
CA VAL A 499 2.54 50.76 -15.86
C VAL A 499 1.55 51.84 -15.46
N GLU A 500 2.05 53.05 -15.21
CA GLU A 500 1.26 54.19 -14.78
C GLU A 500 0.85 55.06 -15.97
N GLU A 501 -0.27 55.79 -15.81
CA GLU A 501 -0.76 56.72 -16.82
C GLU A 501 0.16 57.96 -16.90
N GLU A 502 0.42 58.46 -18.11
CA GLU A 502 1.31 59.61 -18.34
C GLU A 502 0.76 60.88 -17.69
N GLN A 503 1.40 61.36 -16.61
CA GLN A 503 1.09 62.67 -16.04
C GLN A 503 1.68 63.79 -16.90
N THR A 504 0.89 64.30 -17.84
CA THR A 504 1.22 65.52 -18.57
C THR A 504 1.01 66.75 -17.66
N SER A 505 2.09 67.44 -17.29
CA SER A 505 2.02 68.81 -16.75
C SER A 505 2.22 69.82 -17.91
N PRO A 506 1.39 70.88 -18.02
CA PRO A 506 1.35 71.71 -19.22
C PRO A 506 2.44 72.79 -19.23
N VAL A 507 3.14 72.92 -20.35
CA VAL A 507 3.75 74.18 -20.80
C VAL A 507 2.95 74.64 -22.02
N GLU A 508 2.46 75.87 -21.94
CA GLU A 508 1.72 76.58 -23.00
C GLU A 508 2.49 76.56 -24.33
N THR A 509 1.79 76.29 -25.44
CA THR A 509 1.65 77.22 -26.57
C THR A 509 0.54 76.70 -27.51
N GLU A 510 -0.44 77.56 -27.80
CA GLU A 510 -1.50 77.36 -28.80
C GLU A 510 -0.97 77.08 -30.23
N PRO A 511 -1.83 76.78 -31.24
CA PRO A 511 -2.94 75.81 -31.27
C PRO A 511 -2.90 74.94 -32.56
N MET A 512 -3.66 73.83 -32.61
CA MET A 512 -4.48 73.48 -33.79
C MET A 512 -5.48 72.33 -33.54
N THR A 513 -6.75 72.73 -33.59
CA THR A 513 -7.93 72.06 -34.18
C THR A 513 -8.38 70.66 -33.71
N ALA A 514 -9.54 70.70 -33.04
CA ALA A 514 -10.81 70.08 -33.44
C ALA A 514 -11.35 68.90 -32.61
N ASN A 515 -12.19 69.28 -31.62
CA ASN A 515 -13.63 68.97 -31.53
C ASN A 515 -14.13 67.53 -31.27
N PRO A 516 -15.30 67.39 -30.62
CA PRO A 516 -15.74 67.92 -29.31
C PRO A 516 -16.30 66.74 -28.45
N SER A 517 -16.58 66.87 -27.14
CA SER A 517 -17.90 67.30 -26.64
C SER A 517 -18.17 66.77 -25.20
N PHE A 518 -18.36 67.71 -24.26
CA PHE A 518 -19.33 67.72 -23.14
C PHE A 518 -19.08 66.99 -21.79
N ALA A 519 -18.71 67.79 -20.78
CA ALA A 519 -19.57 68.31 -19.68
C ALA A 519 -20.26 67.39 -18.62
N ALA A 520 -19.94 67.71 -17.35
CA ALA A 520 -20.83 68.13 -16.24
C ALA A 520 -21.52 67.12 -15.27
N ALA A 521 -21.13 67.26 -13.99
CA ALA A 521 -21.92 67.62 -12.80
C ALA A 521 -23.09 66.76 -12.25
N HIS A 522 -23.02 66.60 -10.90
CA HIS A 522 -24.09 66.71 -9.89
C HIS A 522 -25.10 65.55 -9.61
N LEU A 523 -24.99 65.05 -8.37
CA LEU A 523 -26.02 64.79 -7.34
C LEU A 523 -27.42 64.29 -7.74
N GLY A 524 -27.79 63.10 -7.23
CA GLY A 524 -29.12 62.87 -6.64
C GLY A 524 -29.92 61.65 -7.11
N ALA A 525 -29.83 60.58 -6.31
CA ALA A 525 -30.87 59.59 -5.97
C ALA A 525 -31.32 58.47 -6.95
N ALA A 526 -31.40 57.26 -6.35
CA ALA A 526 -32.20 56.05 -6.65
C ALA A 526 -31.65 54.96 -7.62
N ILE A 527 -31.00 53.93 -7.02
CA ILE A 527 -31.19 52.44 -7.09
C ILE A 527 -31.64 51.77 -8.43
N PRO A 528 -31.17 50.54 -8.85
CA PRO A 528 -30.54 49.44 -8.08
C PRO A 528 -29.25 48.80 -8.67
N ALA A 529 -28.80 47.76 -7.95
CA ALA A 529 -27.56 46.98 -8.03
C ALA A 529 -27.53 45.77 -9.00
N GLN A 530 -26.35 45.12 -9.02
CA GLN A 530 -26.02 43.70 -9.28
C GLN A 530 -25.76 43.18 -10.71
N ALA A 531 -24.57 42.57 -10.86
CA ALA A 531 -24.41 41.26 -11.48
C ALA A 531 -23.49 40.42 -10.57
N ALA A 532 -24.06 39.96 -9.45
CA ALA A 532 -23.50 38.89 -8.64
C ALA A 532 -23.65 37.56 -9.40
N SER A 533 -22.69 36.64 -9.26
CA SER A 533 -22.98 35.21 -9.40
C SER A 533 -24.23 34.95 -8.57
N THR A 534 -25.31 34.46 -9.18
CA THR A 534 -26.58 34.29 -8.48
C THR A 534 -26.30 33.42 -7.24
N PRO A 535 -26.45 33.96 -6.01
CA PRO A 535 -26.17 33.17 -4.82
C PRO A 535 -27.09 31.96 -4.84
N VAL A 536 -26.53 30.77 -4.55
CA VAL A 536 -27.33 29.58 -4.29
C VAL A 536 -28.44 29.99 -3.30
N GLU A 537 -29.71 29.68 -3.57
CA GLU A 537 -30.77 30.07 -2.64
C GLU A 537 -30.54 29.41 -1.27
N PRO A 538 -30.74 30.13 -0.15
CA PRO A 538 -30.65 29.53 1.16
C PRO A 538 -31.66 28.38 1.25
N PRO A 539 -31.27 27.20 1.75
CA PRO A 539 -32.25 26.15 2.00
C PRO A 539 -33.24 26.60 3.09
N GLN A 540 -34.35 25.88 3.25
CA GLN A 540 -35.27 26.17 4.35
C GLN A 540 -34.59 25.94 5.71
N ILE A 541 -34.29 27.03 6.39
CA ILE A 541 -33.64 27.05 7.70
C ILE A 541 -34.65 27.53 8.74
N VAL A 542 -34.84 26.74 9.79
CA VAL A 542 -35.68 27.10 10.94
C VAL A 542 -34.79 27.61 12.06
N ASP A 543 -34.90 28.88 12.44
CA ASP A 543 -34.16 29.42 13.58
C ASP A 543 -34.83 29.01 14.90
N ILE A 544 -34.09 28.24 15.70
CA ILE A 544 -34.49 27.82 17.04
C ILE A 544 -33.51 28.28 18.11
N SER A 545 -32.51 29.11 17.76
CA SER A 545 -31.41 29.52 18.62
C SER A 545 -31.86 30.23 19.91
N ALA A 546 -33.03 30.89 19.88
CA ALA A 546 -33.65 31.52 21.06
C ALA A 546 -34.33 30.52 22.01
N SER A 547 -34.66 29.32 21.54
CA SER A 547 -35.41 28.30 22.29
C SER A 547 -34.52 27.24 22.95
N LEU A 548 -33.21 27.26 22.68
CA LEU A 548 -32.26 26.29 23.22
C LEU A 548 -31.72 26.74 24.59
N PRO A 549 -31.47 25.79 25.52
CA PRO A 549 -30.78 26.07 26.77
C PRO A 549 -29.44 26.79 26.56
N LYS A 550 -29.17 27.79 27.39
CA LYS A 550 -27.91 28.55 27.43
C LYS A 550 -27.32 28.50 28.84
N GLY A 551 -26.00 28.45 28.93
CA GLY A 551 -25.27 28.48 30.19
C GLY A 551 -24.99 29.91 30.66
N ASP A 552 -24.39 30.02 31.85
CA ASP A 552 -24.05 31.32 32.44
C ASP A 552 -22.91 32.04 31.70
N ARG A 553 -22.09 31.30 30.95
CA ARG A 553 -21.01 31.86 30.13
C ARG A 553 -21.59 32.44 28.83
N PRO A 554 -21.24 33.68 28.43
CA PRO A 554 -21.64 34.19 27.12
C PRO A 554 -20.85 33.55 25.99
N TYR A 555 -21.45 33.46 24.79
CA TYR A 555 -20.72 33.14 23.57
C TYR A 555 -19.68 34.22 23.27
N GLU A 556 -18.55 33.82 22.72
CA GLU A 556 -17.59 34.74 22.11
C GLU A 556 -18.10 35.18 20.74
N THR A 557 -17.56 36.28 20.20
CA THR A 557 -17.97 36.80 18.91
C THR A 557 -16.86 36.75 17.87
N ARG A 558 -17.21 36.41 16.61
CA ARG A 558 -16.31 36.51 15.44
C ARG A 558 -16.90 37.47 14.40
N PRO A 559 -16.07 38.25 13.68
CA PRO A 559 -16.52 38.89 12.45
C PRO A 559 -16.65 37.82 11.34
N LEU A 560 -17.63 37.98 10.43
CA LEU A 560 -17.96 36.95 9.44
C LEU A 560 -16.88 36.75 8.36
N ASP A 561 -16.02 37.74 8.14
CA ASP A 561 -14.84 37.65 7.25
C ASP A 561 -13.73 36.73 7.78
N ARG A 562 -13.83 36.31 9.06
CA ARG A 562 -12.96 35.30 9.67
C ARG A 562 -13.34 33.87 9.29
N ILE A 563 -14.51 33.65 8.70
CA ILE A 563 -14.94 32.32 8.27
C ILE A 563 -14.04 31.87 7.12
N ARG A 564 -13.34 30.74 7.33
CA ARG A 564 -12.43 30.12 6.36
C ARG A 564 -12.86 28.73 5.94
N ARG A 565 -13.81 28.09 6.64
CA ARG A 565 -14.21 26.69 6.39
C ARG A 565 -15.59 26.34 6.95
N ILE A 566 -16.11 25.20 6.49
CA ILE A 566 -17.31 24.53 7.02
C ILE A 566 -16.88 23.25 7.72
N VAL A 567 -17.34 23.03 8.95
CA VAL A 567 -16.94 21.91 9.80
C VAL A 567 -18.12 20.97 10.06
N ILE A 568 -18.02 19.75 9.55
CA ILE A 568 -19.05 18.71 9.68
C ILE A 568 -18.87 17.93 10.98
N ASN A 569 -19.95 17.83 11.74
CA ASN A 569 -20.04 17.22 13.05
C ASN A 569 -21.16 16.16 13.10
N HIS A 570 -21.11 15.28 14.10
CA HIS A 570 -22.24 14.43 14.45
C HIS A 570 -22.59 14.52 15.94
N THR A 571 -23.79 14.08 16.30
CA THR A 571 -24.20 14.00 17.72
C THR A 571 -23.59 12.83 18.47
N ALA A 572 -23.05 11.82 17.75
CA ALA A 572 -22.63 10.52 18.28
C ALA A 572 -23.74 9.79 19.06
N ALA A 573 -25.00 10.13 18.79
CA ALA A 573 -26.16 9.69 19.56
C ALA A 573 -27.31 9.32 18.62
N PRO A 574 -28.33 8.55 19.06
CA PRO A 574 -29.48 8.24 18.23
C PRO A 574 -30.10 9.49 17.58
N PRO A 575 -30.48 9.43 16.29
CA PRO A 575 -30.97 10.60 15.54
C PRO A 575 -32.30 11.16 16.07
N THR A 576 -32.94 10.46 17.01
CA THR A 576 -34.20 10.85 17.67
C THR A 576 -34.00 11.70 18.93
N ILE A 577 -32.76 11.90 19.39
CA ILE A 577 -32.51 12.68 20.61
C ILE A 577 -32.90 14.14 20.39
N PRO A 578 -33.74 14.74 21.26
CA PRO A 578 -34.12 16.14 21.13
C PRO A 578 -32.91 17.07 21.23
N ILE A 579 -32.86 18.07 20.35
CA ILE A 579 -31.73 19.01 20.30
C ILE A 579 -31.56 19.82 21.59
N GLN A 580 -32.63 20.05 22.34
CA GLN A 580 -32.58 20.68 23.66
C GLN A 580 -31.74 19.87 24.66
N VAL A 581 -31.77 18.54 24.56
CA VAL A 581 -30.94 17.65 25.40
C VAL A 581 -29.47 17.76 25.01
N ILE A 582 -29.17 17.88 23.71
CA ILE A 582 -27.81 18.08 23.22
C ILE A 582 -27.28 19.45 23.64
N ALA A 583 -28.10 20.50 23.55
CA ALA A 583 -27.75 21.85 24.02
C ALA A 583 -27.50 21.87 25.53
N GLN A 584 -28.38 21.24 26.33
CA GLN A 584 -28.19 21.12 27.77
C GLN A 584 -26.91 20.35 28.11
N ALA A 585 -26.61 19.26 27.41
CA ALA A 585 -25.37 18.51 27.62
C ALA A 585 -24.09 19.32 27.30
N HIS A 586 -24.15 20.30 26.39
CA HIS A 586 -23.04 21.23 26.17
C HIS A 586 -22.93 22.24 27.32
N VAL A 587 -24.07 22.78 27.79
CA VAL A 587 -24.12 23.69 28.95
C VAL A 587 -23.55 23.01 30.19
N ASP A 588 -23.94 21.76 30.46
CA ASP A 588 -23.46 20.98 31.61
C ASP A 588 -21.95 20.70 31.55
N ARG A 589 -21.36 20.75 30.35
CA ARG A 589 -19.91 20.64 30.10
C ARG A 589 -19.19 21.99 30.15
N GLY A 590 -19.88 23.07 30.52
CA GLY A 590 -19.32 24.41 30.68
C GLY A 590 -19.28 25.26 29.41
N TYR A 591 -19.99 24.86 28.35
CA TYR A 591 -20.14 25.67 27.15
C TYR A 591 -21.18 26.78 27.35
N PRO A 592 -21.09 27.90 26.61
CA PRO A 592 -22.11 28.96 26.66
C PRO A 592 -23.50 28.52 26.17
N GLY A 593 -23.54 27.41 25.41
CA GLY A 593 -24.73 26.78 24.86
C GLY A 593 -24.31 25.69 23.88
N ILE A 594 -25.16 25.33 22.92
CA ILE A 594 -24.81 24.38 21.86
C ILE A 594 -23.61 24.86 21.02
N ALA A 595 -22.67 23.96 20.71
CA ALA A 595 -21.40 24.32 20.05
C ALA A 595 -21.47 24.40 18.52
N TYR A 596 -22.66 24.33 17.94
CA TYR A 596 -22.89 24.28 16.49
C TYR A 596 -23.55 25.57 16.00
N ASP A 597 -23.36 25.91 14.72
CA ASP A 597 -24.06 27.01 14.06
C ASP A 597 -25.39 26.48 13.46
N TYR A 598 -25.32 25.30 12.83
CA TYR A 598 -26.46 24.61 12.22
C TYR A 598 -26.58 23.16 12.69
N PHE A 599 -27.82 22.66 12.68
CA PHE A 599 -28.15 21.27 13.00
C PHE A 599 -29.06 20.67 11.92
N VAL A 600 -28.77 19.45 11.50
CA VAL A 600 -29.56 18.70 10.50
C VAL A 600 -30.13 17.45 11.14
N ASP A 601 -31.44 17.37 11.30
CA ASP A 601 -32.10 16.21 11.92
C ASP A 601 -32.19 15.01 10.98
N GLY A 602 -32.63 13.84 11.48
CA GLY A 602 -32.72 12.60 10.69
C GLY A 602 -33.59 12.68 9.42
N GLN A 603 -34.47 13.68 9.33
CA GLN A 603 -35.37 13.92 8.20
C GLN A 603 -34.84 14.98 7.22
N GLY A 604 -33.63 15.50 7.44
CA GLY A 604 -33.03 16.53 6.59
C GLY A 604 -33.57 17.95 6.83
N ARG A 605 -34.26 18.21 7.96
CA ARG A 605 -34.64 19.59 8.32
C ARG A 605 -33.44 20.32 8.89
N ILE A 606 -33.21 21.54 8.42
CA ILE A 606 -32.08 22.37 8.81
C ILE A 606 -32.53 23.39 9.86
N PHE A 607 -31.84 23.39 10.99
CA PHE A 607 -32.08 24.32 12.09
C PHE A 607 -30.87 25.23 12.27
N GLN A 608 -31.10 26.54 12.38
CA GLN A 608 -30.10 27.45 12.91
C GLN A 608 -30.19 27.41 14.43
N VAL A 609 -29.07 27.09 15.07
CA VAL A 609 -29.04 26.80 16.51
C VAL A 609 -28.16 27.78 17.29
N SER A 610 -27.29 28.51 16.59
CA SER A 610 -26.57 29.67 17.08
C SER A 610 -26.45 30.72 15.96
N PRO A 611 -26.42 32.03 16.27
CA PRO A 611 -26.01 33.05 15.30
C PRO A 611 -24.58 32.79 14.79
N LEU A 612 -24.32 33.08 13.51
CA LEU A 612 -23.00 32.84 12.88
C LEU A 612 -21.88 33.71 13.47
N GLU A 613 -22.22 34.78 14.16
CA GLU A 613 -21.26 35.61 14.89
C GLU A 613 -20.91 35.00 16.25
N SER A 614 -21.76 34.12 16.79
CA SER A 614 -21.62 33.55 18.14
C SER A 614 -20.86 32.22 18.10
N VAL A 615 -19.65 32.21 18.68
CA VAL A 615 -18.75 31.06 18.72
C VAL A 615 -18.42 30.66 20.14
N VAL A 616 -18.16 29.37 20.34
CA VAL A 616 -17.73 28.86 21.65
C VAL A 616 -16.31 29.31 21.97
N LYS A 617 -15.44 29.38 20.95
CA LYS A 617 -14.02 29.71 21.10
C LYS A 617 -13.50 30.46 19.87
N ALA A 618 -13.31 31.78 19.96
CA ALA A 618 -13.01 32.63 18.81
C ALA A 618 -11.60 32.42 18.24
N ASP A 619 -10.63 31.95 19.01
CA ASP A 619 -9.25 31.68 18.57
C ASP A 619 -9.05 30.27 17.97
N ALA A 620 -10.03 29.36 18.11
CA ALA A 620 -9.92 28.01 17.59
C ALA A 620 -10.37 27.91 16.13
N ASP A 621 -9.55 27.29 15.28
CA ASP A 621 -9.81 27.14 13.85
C ASP A 621 -11.13 26.43 13.51
N TRP A 622 -11.54 25.43 14.30
CA TRP A 622 -12.82 24.73 14.13
C TRP A 622 -14.03 25.55 14.60
N SER A 623 -13.84 26.57 15.45
CA SER A 623 -14.92 27.38 16.04
C SER A 623 -14.89 28.82 15.51
N GLY A 624 -13.86 29.60 15.81
CA GLY A 624 -13.69 30.96 15.30
C GLY A 624 -13.50 31.07 13.78
N GLY A 625 -12.89 30.07 13.14
CA GLY A 625 -12.68 30.01 11.68
C GLY A 625 -13.68 29.13 10.92
N GLY A 626 -14.54 28.40 11.63
CA GLY A 626 -15.38 27.34 11.07
C GLY A 626 -16.89 27.52 11.29
N VAL A 627 -17.69 27.32 10.26
CA VAL A 627 -19.16 27.16 10.39
C VAL A 627 -19.47 25.70 10.72
N ASN A 628 -19.92 25.42 11.94
CA ASN A 628 -20.16 24.07 12.45
C ASN A 628 -21.56 23.59 12.10
N ILE A 629 -21.63 22.54 11.28
CA ILE A 629 -22.87 21.85 10.91
C ILE A 629 -22.89 20.48 11.59
N CYS A 630 -23.86 20.22 12.46
CA CYS A 630 -23.99 18.93 13.14
C CYS A 630 -25.17 18.11 12.61
N LEU A 631 -24.90 16.86 12.24
CA LEU A 631 -25.93 15.91 11.81
C LEU A 631 -26.38 15.03 12.98
N ALA A 632 -27.68 14.84 13.13
CA ALA A 632 -28.27 13.94 14.13
C ALA A 632 -27.97 12.48 13.78
N GLY A 633 -27.32 11.74 14.68
CA GLY A 633 -26.91 10.37 14.45
C GLY A 633 -25.51 10.04 14.98
N ASN A 634 -25.20 8.74 14.90
CA ASN A 634 -23.87 8.17 15.13
C ASN A 634 -23.41 7.50 13.83
N PHE A 635 -22.46 8.13 13.13
CA PHE A 635 -21.99 7.66 11.84
C PHE A 635 -20.68 6.87 11.90
N THR A 636 -20.40 6.22 13.04
CA THR A 636 -19.26 5.31 13.16
C THR A 636 -19.43 4.04 12.32
N GLN A 637 -20.66 3.55 12.16
CA GLN A 637 -20.92 2.29 11.45
C GLN A 637 -21.80 2.43 10.20
N ALA A 638 -22.56 3.52 10.07
CA ALA A 638 -23.43 3.79 8.92
C ALA A 638 -23.37 5.27 8.53
N PRO A 639 -23.53 5.62 7.24
CA PRO A 639 -23.52 7.01 6.81
C PRO A 639 -24.83 7.73 7.19
N PRO A 640 -24.90 9.07 7.08
CA PRO A 640 -26.15 9.80 7.25
C PRO A 640 -27.18 9.41 6.20
N SER A 641 -28.47 9.66 6.49
CA SER A 641 -29.54 9.38 5.54
C SER A 641 -29.44 10.24 4.28
N GLU A 642 -30.07 9.82 3.19
CA GLU A 642 -30.10 10.58 1.94
C GLU A 642 -30.70 11.98 2.14
N ALA A 643 -31.75 12.10 2.97
CA ALA A 643 -32.35 13.38 3.32
C ALA A 643 -31.37 14.28 4.10
N GLN A 644 -30.62 13.71 5.05
CA GLN A 644 -29.56 14.43 5.78
C GLN A 644 -28.44 14.89 4.86
N LEU A 645 -27.97 14.02 3.95
CA LEU A 645 -26.90 14.35 3.00
C LEU A 645 -27.34 15.41 1.99
N ALA A 646 -28.55 15.31 1.45
CA ALA A 646 -29.09 16.29 0.52
C ALA A 646 -29.27 17.66 1.17
N ALA A 647 -29.83 17.71 2.39
CA ALA A 647 -30.00 18.95 3.15
C ALA A 647 -28.65 19.57 3.55
N THR A 648 -27.71 18.75 4.02
CA THR A 648 -26.36 19.20 4.36
C THR A 648 -25.63 19.73 3.11
N ALA A 649 -25.78 19.07 1.96
CA ALA A 649 -25.20 19.54 0.70
C ALA A 649 -25.78 20.89 0.24
N ALA A 650 -27.10 21.08 0.34
CA ALA A 650 -27.74 22.35 0.04
C ALA A 650 -27.26 23.48 0.96
N LEU A 651 -27.14 23.19 2.27
CA LEU A 651 -26.61 24.12 3.26
C LEU A 651 -25.14 24.47 2.98
N CYS A 652 -24.30 23.47 2.69
CA CYS A 652 -22.90 23.66 2.33
C CYS A 652 -22.74 24.48 1.05
N ALA A 653 -23.50 24.20 -0.01
CA ALA A 653 -23.45 24.95 -1.26
C ALA A 653 -23.85 26.42 -1.06
N TRP A 654 -24.88 26.69 -0.26
CA TRP A 654 -25.26 28.04 0.11
C TRP A 654 -24.15 28.77 0.90
N LEU A 655 -23.57 28.12 1.91
CA LEU A 655 -22.50 28.71 2.73
C LEU A 655 -21.22 28.95 1.94
N VAL A 656 -20.83 28.01 1.06
CA VAL A 656 -19.70 28.16 0.14
C VAL A 656 -19.88 29.37 -0.76
N SER A 657 -21.07 29.51 -1.38
CA SER A 657 -21.40 30.66 -2.22
C SER A 657 -21.46 31.97 -1.41
N ARG A 658 -22.00 31.94 -0.19
CA ARG A 658 -22.17 33.12 0.68
C ARG A 658 -20.84 33.70 1.18
N PHE A 659 -19.87 32.84 1.49
CA PHE A 659 -18.60 33.25 2.11
C PHE A 659 -17.40 33.20 1.15
N GLY A 660 -17.60 32.82 -0.12
CA GLY A 660 -16.52 32.74 -1.11
C GLY A 660 -15.50 31.66 -0.77
N LEU A 661 -15.95 30.55 -0.20
CA LEU A 661 -15.10 29.41 0.16
C LEU A 661 -14.87 28.51 -1.05
N ALA A 662 -13.86 27.65 -0.99
CA ALA A 662 -13.71 26.52 -1.89
C ALA A 662 -14.51 25.32 -1.37
N VAL A 663 -14.85 24.36 -2.25
CA VAL A 663 -15.51 23.12 -1.83
C VAL A 663 -14.60 22.29 -0.90
N GLU A 664 -13.30 22.45 -1.10
CA GLU A 664 -12.23 21.82 -0.34
C GLU A 664 -12.15 22.35 1.10
N ASP A 665 -12.75 23.52 1.37
CA ASP A 665 -12.87 24.09 2.72
C ASP A 665 -14.01 23.43 3.55
N ILE A 666 -14.67 22.38 3.04
CA ILE A 666 -15.61 21.54 3.79
C ILE A 666 -14.86 20.35 4.39
N VAL A 667 -14.70 20.36 5.72
CA VAL A 667 -13.93 19.37 6.48
C VAL A 667 -14.75 18.76 7.62
N GLY A 668 -14.44 17.54 8.04
CA GLY A 668 -14.98 16.94 9.25
C GLY A 668 -14.21 17.36 10.49
N LEU A 669 -14.85 17.39 11.66
CA LEU A 669 -14.16 17.81 12.90
C LEU A 669 -12.91 16.96 13.19
N ARG A 670 -12.95 15.66 12.89
CA ARG A 670 -11.81 14.73 13.06
C ARG A 670 -10.60 15.01 12.16
N GLU A 671 -10.78 15.81 11.12
CA GLU A 671 -9.67 16.27 10.25
C GLU A 671 -8.95 17.46 10.88
N LEU A 672 -9.55 18.13 11.87
CA LEU A 672 -8.97 19.25 12.61
C LEU A 672 -8.51 18.86 14.02
N LEU A 673 -9.11 17.83 14.62
CA LEU A 673 -8.87 17.41 16.00
C LEU A 673 -8.87 15.87 16.13
N GLN A 674 -8.22 15.34 17.17
CA GLN A 674 -8.38 13.93 17.55
C GLN A 674 -9.78 13.70 18.17
N THR A 675 -10.76 13.36 17.33
CA THR A 675 -12.13 13.06 17.75
C THR A 675 -12.78 12.03 16.81
N ALA A 676 -13.84 11.38 17.29
CA ALA A 676 -14.63 10.44 16.49
C ALA A 676 -15.60 11.15 15.52
N SER A 677 -15.89 12.45 15.71
CA SER A 677 -16.87 13.22 14.92
C SER A 677 -16.33 13.62 13.53
N PRO A 678 -17.07 13.44 12.42
CA PRO A 678 -18.49 13.09 12.34
C PRO A 678 -18.75 11.59 12.15
N GLY A 679 -17.84 10.70 12.53
CA GLY A 679 -18.00 9.24 12.49
C GLY A 679 -16.98 8.58 11.56
N ASP A 680 -16.66 7.30 11.80
CA ASP A 680 -15.71 6.52 10.98
C ASP A 680 -16.17 6.40 9.52
N THR A 681 -17.47 6.34 9.27
CA THR A 681 -17.98 6.28 7.89
C THR A 681 -17.78 7.55 7.07
N PHE A 682 -17.38 8.66 7.69
CA PHE A 682 -17.12 9.92 7.00
C PHE A 682 -15.92 9.82 6.06
N LEU A 683 -14.86 9.11 6.49
CA LEU A 683 -13.60 8.93 5.75
C LEU A 683 -13.35 7.47 5.32
N SER A 684 -14.07 6.51 5.90
CA SER A 684 -13.87 5.07 5.65
C SER A 684 -15.20 4.37 5.37
N GLY A 685 -15.19 3.13 4.84
CA GLY A 685 -16.42 2.44 4.47
C GLY A 685 -17.24 3.24 3.43
N PRO A 686 -18.50 3.64 3.72
CA PRO A 686 -19.30 4.49 2.83
C PRO A 686 -18.64 5.81 2.39
N ALA A 687 -17.64 6.31 3.13
CA ALA A 687 -16.84 7.50 2.82
C ALA A 687 -17.69 8.70 2.37
N TRP A 688 -18.76 8.98 3.12
CA TRP A 688 -19.83 9.89 2.69
C TRP A 688 -19.40 11.36 2.58
N LYS A 689 -18.18 11.73 2.99
CA LYS A 689 -17.56 13.03 2.64
C LYS A 689 -17.54 13.23 1.12
N ASN A 690 -17.16 12.22 0.35
CA ASN A 690 -17.04 12.35 -1.10
C ASN A 690 -18.42 12.56 -1.77
N ASP A 691 -19.44 11.87 -1.27
CA ASP A 691 -20.81 12.07 -1.73
C ASP A 691 -21.31 13.49 -1.39
N LEU A 692 -21.05 13.97 -0.17
CA LEU A 692 -21.37 15.35 0.24
C LEU A 692 -20.70 16.39 -0.68
N LEU A 693 -19.38 16.28 -0.92
CA LEU A 693 -18.66 17.22 -1.79
C LEU A 693 -19.14 17.14 -3.25
N GLY A 694 -19.43 15.94 -3.75
CA GLY A 694 -19.99 15.74 -5.09
C GLY A 694 -21.35 16.41 -5.26
N ARG A 695 -22.22 16.34 -4.24
CA ARG A 695 -23.52 17.01 -4.24
C ARG A 695 -23.37 18.54 -4.19
N VAL A 696 -22.47 19.04 -3.37
CA VAL A 696 -22.16 20.48 -3.29
C VAL A 696 -21.68 21.01 -4.64
N ARG A 697 -20.75 20.33 -5.31
CA ARG A 697 -20.28 20.71 -6.66
C ARG A 697 -21.40 20.74 -7.69
N ARG A 698 -22.30 19.75 -7.67
CA ARG A 698 -23.46 19.72 -8.58
C ARG A 698 -24.42 20.89 -8.33
N LEU A 699 -24.68 21.23 -7.07
CA LEU A 699 -25.55 22.35 -6.68
C LEU A 699 -24.93 23.71 -7.03
N LEU A 700 -23.60 23.83 -6.95
CA LEU A 700 -22.88 25.03 -7.40
C LEU A 700 -22.83 25.16 -8.93
N ALA A 701 -22.92 24.04 -9.67
CA ALA A 701 -22.89 24.01 -11.14
C ALA A 701 -24.27 24.17 -11.81
N SER A 702 -25.36 23.90 -11.11
CA SER A 702 -26.71 23.91 -11.68
C SER A 702 -27.30 25.33 -11.81
N ARG A 703 -27.61 25.75 -13.05
CA ARG A 703 -28.54 26.86 -13.37
C ARG A 703 -29.99 26.33 -13.40
N PRO A 704 -31.00 27.09 -12.96
CA PRO A 704 -32.39 26.67 -13.10
C PRO A 704 -32.90 26.96 -14.54
N SER A 705 -33.32 25.93 -15.26
CA SER A 705 -34.21 26.06 -16.42
C SER A 705 -35.55 25.41 -16.08
N VAL A 706 -36.61 26.21 -16.09
CA VAL A 706 -38.00 25.82 -15.85
C VAL A 706 -38.51 24.89 -16.97
N PRO A 707 -39.25 23.80 -16.67
CA PRO A 707 -40.02 23.09 -17.68
C PRO A 707 -41.53 23.40 -17.57
N THR A 708 -42.17 23.61 -18.72
CA THR A 708 -43.63 23.46 -18.91
C THR A 708 -43.88 22.64 -20.19
N PRO A 709 -45.05 21.99 -20.34
CA PRO A 709 -45.15 20.59 -20.73
C PRO A 709 -45.78 20.39 -22.11
N THR A 710 -45.47 19.27 -22.78
CA THR A 710 -46.27 18.78 -23.91
C THR A 710 -46.30 17.25 -23.98
N GLU A 711 -47.52 16.74 -24.23
CA GLU A 711 -47.94 15.34 -24.30
C GLU A 711 -47.39 14.55 -25.51
N PRO A 712 -47.47 13.20 -25.49
CA PRO A 712 -46.86 12.32 -26.49
C PRO A 712 -47.88 11.63 -27.43
N THR A 713 -47.42 11.20 -28.61
CA THR A 713 -47.62 9.88 -29.30
C THR A 713 -47.45 10.00 -30.84
N PRO A 714 -47.34 8.91 -31.63
CA PRO A 714 -46.49 7.70 -31.51
C PRO A 714 -45.86 7.31 -32.88
N THR A 715 -44.94 6.33 -32.94
CA THR A 715 -44.84 5.27 -33.99
C THR A 715 -43.65 4.34 -33.74
N GLY A 716 -43.87 3.02 -33.80
CA GLY A 716 -42.86 1.95 -33.68
C GLY A 716 -42.00 1.75 -34.94
N PRO A 717 -41.12 0.70 -35.01
CA PRO A 717 -41.56 -0.71 -34.94
C PRO A 717 -40.65 -1.69 -34.13
N ARG A 718 -41.21 -2.87 -33.81
CA ARG A 718 -40.55 -4.14 -33.38
C ARG A 718 -39.92 -4.88 -34.59
N PRO A 719 -39.15 -6.02 -34.50
CA PRO A 719 -39.05 -7.08 -33.46
C PRO A 719 -37.58 -7.55 -33.16
N THR A 720 -37.24 -8.45 -32.20
CA THR A 720 -37.38 -9.94 -32.23
C THR A 720 -37.23 -10.61 -30.84
N GLU A 721 -37.92 -11.74 -30.68
CA GLU A 721 -38.05 -12.59 -29.46
C GLU A 721 -36.84 -13.51 -29.20
N PRO A 722 -36.61 -13.93 -27.94
CA PRO A 722 -35.98 -15.20 -27.61
C PRO A 722 -36.97 -16.23 -27.02
N SER A 723 -36.65 -17.48 -27.30
CA SER A 723 -37.44 -18.70 -27.22
C SER A 723 -37.84 -19.17 -25.80
N ARG A 724 -39.03 -19.80 -25.70
CA ARG A 724 -39.58 -20.51 -24.52
C ARG A 724 -38.75 -21.74 -24.08
N PRO A 725 -38.63 -22.01 -22.76
CA PRO A 725 -38.51 -23.34 -22.20
C PRO A 725 -39.87 -23.95 -21.83
N ALA A 726 -39.92 -25.29 -21.82
CA ALA A 726 -41.11 -26.13 -21.75
C ALA A 726 -41.74 -26.27 -20.34
N GLN A 727 -43.01 -26.69 -20.32
CA GLN A 727 -43.87 -26.86 -19.14
C GLN A 727 -43.47 -28.04 -18.24
N GLY A 728 -43.42 -27.81 -16.92
CA GLY A 728 -44.21 -28.60 -15.97
C GLY A 728 -43.50 -29.21 -14.75
N THR A 729 -43.51 -28.52 -13.62
CA THR A 729 -44.22 -28.96 -12.39
C THR A 729 -44.78 -27.73 -11.68
N LYS A 730 -46.05 -27.76 -11.25
CA LYS A 730 -46.70 -26.62 -10.58
C LYS A 730 -46.27 -26.58 -9.11
N ALA A 731 -45.84 -25.41 -8.62
CA ALA A 731 -45.61 -25.21 -7.20
C ALA A 731 -46.89 -25.53 -6.39
N PRO A 732 -46.78 -26.21 -5.23
CA PRO A 732 -47.94 -26.60 -4.44
C PRO A 732 -48.71 -25.38 -3.93
N ARG A 733 -50.05 -25.46 -3.89
CA ARG A 733 -50.90 -24.40 -3.33
C ARG A 733 -50.56 -24.21 -1.84
N PRO A 734 -50.14 -23.00 -1.41
CA PRO A 734 -49.87 -22.78 0.01
C PRO A 734 -51.16 -22.82 0.83
N PRO A 735 -51.07 -22.97 2.18
CA PRO A 735 -52.21 -22.82 3.06
C PRO A 735 -52.80 -21.41 2.91
N ILE A 736 -54.02 -21.33 2.37
CA ILE A 736 -54.74 -20.08 2.14
C ILE A 736 -56.06 -20.15 2.89
N ARG A 737 -56.30 -19.18 3.77
CA ARG A 737 -57.58 -19.05 4.48
C ARG A 737 -58.47 -18.06 3.74
N ASP A 738 -59.61 -18.54 3.25
CA ASP A 738 -60.59 -17.69 2.57
C ASP A 738 -61.47 -16.94 3.59
N VAL A 739 -61.34 -15.62 3.60
CA VAL A 739 -62.13 -14.70 4.43
C VAL A 739 -63.02 -13.79 3.58
N SER A 740 -63.07 -14.00 2.26
CA SER A 740 -63.72 -13.08 1.31
C SER A 740 -65.23 -12.90 1.52
N ALA A 741 -65.89 -13.85 2.18
CA ALA A 741 -67.30 -13.76 2.56
C ALA A 741 -67.53 -13.04 3.92
N GLN A 742 -66.48 -12.94 4.74
CA GLN A 742 -66.53 -12.35 6.09
C GLN A 742 -66.19 -10.85 6.07
N LEU A 743 -65.52 -10.38 5.01
CA LEU A 743 -65.13 -8.99 4.85
C LEU A 743 -66.29 -8.10 4.36
N PRO A 744 -66.37 -6.84 4.82
CA PRO A 744 -67.33 -5.86 4.31
C PRO A 744 -67.23 -5.71 2.76
N ARG A 745 -68.32 -6.02 2.03
CA ARG A 745 -68.37 -5.94 0.55
C ARG A 745 -69.76 -5.59 0.01
N ASP A 746 -69.81 -5.00 -1.18
CA ASP A 746 -71.02 -4.81 -2.00
C ASP A 746 -70.86 -5.69 -3.25
N PRO A 747 -71.52 -6.86 -3.30
CA PRO A 747 -71.37 -7.80 -4.41
C PRO A 747 -71.75 -7.23 -5.78
N SER A 748 -72.61 -6.20 -5.84
CA SER A 748 -73.12 -5.63 -7.09
C SER A 748 -72.11 -4.72 -7.82
N GLY A 749 -71.10 -4.20 -7.10
CA GLY A 749 -70.11 -3.29 -7.67
C GLY A 749 -68.83 -3.96 -8.19
N PHE A 750 -68.71 -5.29 -8.15
CA PHE A 750 -67.53 -6.00 -8.63
C PHE A 750 -67.62 -6.34 -10.12
N PHE A 751 -66.48 -6.23 -10.80
CA PHE A 751 -66.32 -6.68 -12.19
C PHE A 751 -65.72 -8.08 -12.22
N THR A 752 -66.21 -8.92 -13.12
CA THR A 752 -65.67 -10.25 -13.36
C THR A 752 -64.77 -10.21 -14.59
N ARG A 753 -63.54 -10.71 -14.45
CA ARG A 753 -62.56 -10.87 -15.54
C ARG A 753 -62.31 -12.35 -15.83
N ARG A 754 -61.88 -12.69 -17.04
CA ARG A 754 -61.50 -14.08 -17.34
C ARG A 754 -60.07 -14.33 -16.87
N PRO A 755 -59.69 -15.56 -16.49
CA PRO A 755 -58.34 -15.88 -16.06
C PRO A 755 -57.27 -15.48 -17.10
N GLU A 756 -57.59 -15.61 -18.39
CA GLU A 756 -56.71 -15.22 -19.50
C GLU A 756 -56.54 -13.70 -19.65
N ASP A 757 -57.30 -12.87 -18.94
CA ASP A 757 -57.15 -11.41 -18.95
C ASP A 757 -56.13 -10.93 -17.90
N VAL A 758 -55.64 -11.82 -17.04
CA VAL A 758 -54.60 -11.51 -16.04
C VAL A 758 -53.22 -11.45 -16.70
N ARG A 759 -52.49 -10.36 -16.44
CA ARG A 759 -51.18 -10.04 -17.01
C ARG A 759 -50.11 -9.75 -15.96
N TYR A 760 -50.50 -9.41 -14.72
CA TYR A 760 -49.56 -9.00 -13.68
C TYR A 760 -49.90 -9.59 -12.30
N VAL A 761 -48.88 -9.75 -11.47
CA VAL A 761 -49.03 -9.82 -10.01
C VAL A 761 -48.59 -8.48 -9.46
N VAL A 762 -49.53 -7.74 -8.85
CA VAL A 762 -49.29 -6.38 -8.36
C VAL A 762 -49.11 -6.39 -6.85
N ILE A 763 -47.91 -6.03 -6.41
CA ILE A 763 -47.53 -6.01 -5.00
C ILE A 763 -47.91 -4.67 -4.37
N ASN A 764 -48.56 -4.77 -3.22
CA ASN A 764 -49.02 -3.66 -2.40
C ASN A 764 -48.54 -3.84 -0.95
N HIS A 765 -48.47 -2.73 -0.20
CA HIS A 765 -48.42 -2.74 1.26
C HIS A 765 -49.68 -2.09 1.84
N THR A 766 -49.97 -2.29 3.12
CA THR A 766 -51.11 -1.64 3.78
C THR A 766 -50.84 -0.20 4.20
N ALA A 767 -49.57 0.20 4.29
CA ALA A 767 -49.15 1.47 4.89
C ALA A 767 -49.72 1.67 6.30
N ALA A 768 -49.92 0.56 7.01
CA ALA A 768 -50.46 0.49 8.36
C ALA A 768 -49.61 -0.51 9.16
N PRO A 769 -49.60 -0.42 10.51
CA PRO A 769 -48.92 -1.41 11.34
C PRO A 769 -49.32 -2.86 10.97
N PRO A 770 -48.37 -3.81 11.02
CA PRO A 770 -48.57 -5.17 10.52
C PRO A 770 -49.62 -5.99 11.30
N ASP A 771 -49.96 -5.55 12.50
CA ASP A 771 -50.97 -6.12 13.39
C ASP A 771 -52.39 -5.58 13.14
N VAL A 772 -52.57 -4.61 12.23
CA VAL A 772 -53.90 -4.10 11.88
C VAL A 772 -54.73 -5.21 11.20
N PRO A 773 -55.91 -5.58 11.74
CA PRO A 773 -56.71 -6.66 11.18
C PRO A 773 -57.20 -6.36 9.75
N VAL A 774 -57.28 -7.39 8.92
CA VAL A 774 -57.72 -7.27 7.51
C VAL A 774 -59.15 -6.74 7.37
N GLU A 775 -60.01 -6.97 8.37
CA GLU A 775 -61.37 -6.43 8.45
C GLU A 775 -61.36 -4.91 8.51
N THR A 776 -60.41 -4.34 9.26
CA THR A 776 -60.24 -2.88 9.41
C THR A 776 -59.78 -2.26 8.09
N ILE A 777 -58.83 -2.91 7.41
CA ILE A 777 -58.39 -2.51 6.07
C ILE A 777 -59.55 -2.59 5.07
N ALA A 778 -60.31 -3.69 5.06
CA ALA A 778 -61.46 -3.87 4.18
C ALA A 778 -62.56 -2.82 4.43
N GLN A 779 -62.84 -2.47 5.68
CA GLN A 779 -63.79 -1.42 6.04
C GLN A 779 -63.35 -0.03 5.54
N ALA A 780 -62.05 0.27 5.58
CA ALA A 780 -61.50 1.52 5.05
C ALA A 780 -61.69 1.61 3.53
N PHE A 781 -61.42 0.53 2.80
CA PHE A 781 -61.66 0.49 1.34
C PHE A 781 -63.15 0.60 0.99
N ARG A 782 -64.05 0.04 1.81
CA ARG A 782 -65.51 0.08 1.56
C ARG A 782 -66.13 1.46 1.54
N GLN A 783 -65.44 2.47 2.07
CA GLN A 783 -65.89 3.86 1.99
C GLN A 783 -65.84 4.40 0.55
N LYS A 784 -64.99 3.83 -0.31
CA LYS A 784 -64.72 4.33 -1.67
C LYS A 784 -64.84 3.29 -2.77
N LEU A 785 -64.74 2.00 -2.42
CA LEU A 785 -64.76 0.88 -3.34
C LEU A 785 -65.82 -0.15 -2.91
N PRO A 786 -66.28 -1.02 -3.83
CA PRO A 786 -67.22 -2.12 -3.50
C PRO A 786 -66.63 -3.16 -2.53
N GLY A 787 -65.32 -3.16 -2.30
CA GLY A 787 -64.61 -3.97 -1.30
C GLY A 787 -63.12 -3.64 -1.25
N ILE A 788 -62.38 -4.43 -0.47
CA ILE A 788 -60.91 -4.35 -0.39
C ILE A 788 -60.27 -4.47 -1.78
N LEU A 789 -59.17 -3.81 -2.08
CA LEU A 789 -58.59 -3.91 -3.43
C LEU A 789 -57.97 -5.29 -3.73
N TYR A 790 -57.46 -5.94 -2.69
CA TYR A 790 -56.54 -7.07 -2.80
C TYR A 790 -57.30 -8.40 -2.97
N GLN A 791 -56.76 -9.30 -3.80
CA GLN A 791 -57.22 -10.69 -3.87
C GLN A 791 -56.58 -11.54 -2.77
N PHE A 792 -55.34 -11.22 -2.41
CA PHE A 792 -54.64 -11.87 -1.30
C PHE A 792 -54.01 -10.83 -0.35
N PHE A 793 -53.99 -11.18 0.93
CA PHE A 793 -53.41 -10.38 2.00
C PHE A 793 -52.50 -11.27 2.86
N ILE A 794 -51.28 -10.80 3.14
CA ILE A 794 -50.27 -11.52 3.93
C ILE A 794 -50.11 -10.80 5.26
N THR A 795 -50.43 -11.47 6.37
CA THR A 795 -50.34 -10.88 7.73
C THR A 795 -48.89 -10.65 8.17
N GLY A 796 -48.65 -9.95 9.29
CA GLY A 796 -47.30 -9.74 9.84
C GLY A 796 -46.55 -11.04 10.12
N GLU A 797 -47.28 -12.09 10.47
CA GLU A 797 -46.79 -13.44 10.80
C GLU A 797 -46.65 -14.35 9.57
N GLY A 798 -47.03 -13.88 8.38
CA GLY A 798 -46.94 -14.66 7.14
C GLY A 798 -48.14 -15.58 6.87
N GLU A 799 -49.30 -15.39 7.52
CA GLU A 799 -50.55 -16.08 7.14
C GLU A 799 -51.07 -15.50 5.82
N ILE A 800 -51.50 -16.35 4.87
CA ILE A 800 -52.06 -15.93 3.59
C ILE A 800 -53.58 -15.98 3.65
N LEU A 801 -54.22 -14.82 3.56
CA LEU A 801 -55.66 -14.65 3.51
C LEU A 801 -56.12 -14.39 2.08
N GLN A 802 -57.09 -15.16 1.60
CA GLN A 802 -57.80 -14.83 0.37
C GLN A 802 -58.95 -13.89 0.71
N THR A 803 -58.84 -12.66 0.23
CA THR A 803 -59.76 -11.57 0.56
C THR A 803 -60.79 -11.33 -0.53
N GLN A 804 -60.55 -11.82 -1.76
CA GLN A 804 -61.50 -11.81 -2.87
C GLN A 804 -61.35 -13.02 -3.80
N PRO A 805 -62.40 -13.38 -4.58
CA PRO A 805 -62.25 -14.32 -5.68
C PRO A 805 -61.22 -13.84 -6.71
N LEU A 806 -60.41 -14.76 -7.23
CA LEU A 806 -59.32 -14.45 -8.15
C LEU A 806 -59.79 -13.71 -9.42
N HIS A 807 -61.01 -13.97 -9.88
CA HIS A 807 -61.60 -13.39 -11.09
C HIS A 807 -62.45 -12.13 -10.83
N GLN A 808 -62.57 -11.68 -9.58
CA GLN A 808 -63.28 -10.44 -9.25
C GLN A 808 -62.30 -9.30 -9.00
N VAL A 809 -62.63 -8.11 -9.48
CA VAL A 809 -61.91 -6.87 -9.23
C VAL A 809 -62.88 -5.74 -8.92
N VAL A 810 -62.39 -4.77 -8.15
CA VAL A 810 -63.15 -3.58 -7.73
C VAL A 810 -63.24 -2.51 -8.83
N ASP A 811 -62.42 -2.63 -9.87
CA ASP A 811 -62.33 -1.70 -11.01
C ASP A 811 -61.97 -2.50 -12.27
N GLY A 812 -62.74 -2.33 -13.35
CA GLY A 812 -62.57 -3.03 -14.62
C GLY A 812 -61.79 -2.25 -15.68
N GLU A 813 -61.40 -1.00 -15.40
CA GLU A 813 -60.75 -0.11 -16.37
C GLU A 813 -59.25 0.03 -16.12
N ARG A 814 -58.83 0.12 -14.85
CA ARG A 814 -57.42 0.38 -14.50
C ARG A 814 -56.54 -0.87 -14.67
N PRO A 815 -55.50 -0.88 -15.52
CA PRO A 815 -54.77 -2.12 -15.83
C PRO A 815 -54.11 -2.82 -14.64
N TYR A 816 -53.58 -2.07 -13.66
CA TYR A 816 -52.99 -2.62 -12.42
C TYR A 816 -54.02 -3.18 -11.44
N ILE A 817 -55.31 -3.11 -11.77
CA ILE A 817 -56.43 -3.72 -11.04
C ILE A 817 -57.12 -4.73 -11.96
N ALA A 818 -57.65 -4.28 -13.09
CA ALA A 818 -58.41 -5.05 -14.07
C ALA A 818 -57.65 -6.24 -14.67
N ASN A 819 -56.32 -6.12 -14.84
CA ASN A 819 -55.48 -7.18 -15.41
C ASN A 819 -54.48 -7.76 -14.39
N ALA A 820 -54.70 -7.56 -13.09
CA ALA A 820 -53.74 -7.93 -12.07
C ALA A 820 -54.33 -8.84 -10.98
N VAL A 821 -53.49 -9.67 -10.37
CA VAL A 821 -53.75 -10.22 -9.03
C VAL A 821 -53.06 -9.29 -8.03
N ASN A 822 -53.85 -8.56 -7.23
CA ASN A 822 -53.32 -7.64 -6.23
C ASN A 822 -53.05 -8.40 -4.92
N VAL A 823 -51.79 -8.37 -4.49
CA VAL A 823 -51.30 -9.02 -3.25
C VAL A 823 -50.83 -7.92 -2.30
N ALA A 824 -51.39 -7.85 -1.10
CA ALA A 824 -50.98 -6.90 -0.08
C ALA A 824 -50.18 -7.57 1.04
N PHE A 825 -49.10 -6.92 1.46
CA PHE A 825 -48.33 -7.27 2.64
C PHE A 825 -48.72 -6.33 3.78
N ALA A 826 -49.07 -6.89 4.95
CA ALA A 826 -49.40 -6.11 6.14
C ALA A 826 -48.15 -5.43 6.69
N GLY A 827 -48.15 -4.10 6.69
CA GLY A 827 -47.04 -3.29 7.17
C GLY A 827 -46.91 -1.98 6.40
N ASP A 828 -46.13 -1.08 6.98
CA ASP A 828 -45.60 0.10 6.31
C ASP A 828 -44.14 -0.16 5.95
N PHE A 829 -43.87 -0.28 4.65
CA PHE A 829 -42.56 -0.58 4.10
C PHE A 829 -41.92 0.64 3.42
N THR A 830 -42.33 1.82 3.85
CA THR A 830 -41.68 3.08 3.46
C THR A 830 -40.21 3.07 3.92
N ASP A 831 -39.96 2.67 5.17
CA ASP A 831 -38.61 2.62 5.77
C ASP A 831 -38.12 1.22 6.17
N ALA A 832 -38.99 0.20 6.09
CA ALA A 832 -38.68 -1.18 6.47
C ALA A 832 -38.94 -2.15 5.32
N ALA A 833 -38.35 -3.35 5.40
CA ALA A 833 -38.69 -4.47 4.51
C ALA A 833 -39.68 -5.43 5.22
N PRO A 834 -40.47 -6.22 4.49
CA PRO A 834 -41.31 -7.26 5.08
C PRO A 834 -40.51 -8.28 5.90
N THR A 835 -41.16 -8.92 6.87
CA THR A 835 -40.51 -9.95 7.70
C THR A 835 -40.11 -11.17 6.85
N PRO A 836 -39.14 -11.99 7.29
CA PRO A 836 -38.80 -13.23 6.59
C PRO A 836 -40.01 -14.14 6.36
N ALA A 837 -40.90 -14.27 7.36
CA ALA A 837 -42.13 -15.06 7.25
C ALA A 837 -43.08 -14.52 6.16
N GLN A 838 -43.18 -13.19 6.04
CA GLN A 838 -43.96 -12.54 4.98
C GLN A 838 -43.36 -12.77 3.60
N LEU A 839 -42.03 -12.64 3.44
CA LEU A 839 -41.34 -12.87 2.17
C LEU A 839 -41.46 -14.33 1.71
N GLU A 840 -41.32 -15.27 2.65
CA GLU A 840 -41.45 -16.70 2.37
C GLU A 840 -42.89 -17.07 1.97
N ALA A 841 -43.89 -16.54 2.69
CA ALA A 841 -45.30 -16.72 2.35
C ALA A 841 -45.65 -16.10 0.99
N GLY A 842 -45.13 -14.89 0.71
CA GLY A 842 -45.27 -14.21 -0.57
C GLY A 842 -44.63 -14.98 -1.73
N GLY A 843 -43.43 -15.52 -1.50
CA GLY A 843 -42.72 -16.37 -2.46
C GLY A 843 -43.53 -17.59 -2.87
N ARG A 844 -44.05 -18.34 -1.88
CA ARG A 844 -44.92 -19.52 -2.13
C ARG A 844 -46.22 -19.18 -2.85
N LEU A 845 -46.89 -18.10 -2.43
CA LEU A 845 -48.14 -17.66 -3.05
C LEU A 845 -47.93 -17.31 -4.53
N ILE A 846 -46.89 -16.54 -4.83
CA ILE A 846 -46.61 -16.10 -6.20
C ILE A 846 -46.15 -17.26 -7.06
N ALA A 847 -45.32 -18.17 -6.55
CA ALA A 847 -44.92 -19.39 -7.27
C ALA A 847 -46.14 -20.24 -7.65
N TRP A 848 -47.11 -20.42 -6.74
CA TRP A 848 -48.38 -21.08 -7.04
C TRP A 848 -49.19 -20.32 -8.10
N LEU A 849 -49.29 -18.98 -8.01
CA LEU A 849 -50.00 -18.16 -9.00
C LEU A 849 -49.39 -18.23 -10.40
N LEU A 850 -48.05 -18.26 -10.52
CA LEU A 850 -47.35 -18.46 -11.79
C LEU A 850 -47.67 -19.85 -12.39
N GLY A 851 -47.88 -20.86 -11.55
CA GLY A 851 -48.34 -22.19 -11.97
C GLY A 851 -49.81 -22.22 -12.40
N GLU A 852 -50.68 -21.46 -11.75
CA GLU A 852 -52.12 -21.40 -12.06
C GLU A 852 -52.44 -20.52 -13.28
N LEU A 853 -51.65 -19.48 -13.52
CA LEU A 853 -51.83 -18.51 -14.59
C LEU A 853 -50.62 -18.55 -15.53
N PRO A 854 -50.59 -19.48 -16.51
CA PRO A 854 -49.40 -19.78 -17.31
C PRO A 854 -48.93 -18.64 -18.23
N GLN A 855 -49.70 -17.58 -18.36
CA GLN A 855 -49.32 -16.37 -19.06
C GLN A 855 -48.43 -15.42 -18.22
N LEU A 856 -48.27 -15.69 -16.92
CA LEU A 856 -47.44 -14.88 -16.03
C LEU A 856 -46.01 -15.40 -15.98
N THR A 857 -45.06 -14.48 -15.88
CA THR A 857 -43.61 -14.72 -15.75
C THR A 857 -43.06 -13.97 -14.54
N LEU A 858 -41.78 -14.16 -14.20
CA LEU A 858 -41.13 -13.36 -13.16
C LEU A 858 -41.20 -11.84 -13.46
N ASP A 859 -41.10 -11.44 -14.73
CA ASP A 859 -41.23 -10.03 -15.17
C ASP A 859 -42.65 -9.45 -14.99
N SER A 860 -43.63 -10.33 -14.78
CA SER A 860 -45.03 -9.96 -14.53
C SER A 860 -45.26 -9.53 -13.07
N ILE A 861 -44.26 -9.69 -12.19
CA ILE A 861 -44.31 -9.31 -10.78
C ILE A 861 -43.84 -7.85 -10.64
N ARG A 862 -44.75 -6.96 -10.27
CA ARG A 862 -44.48 -5.51 -10.21
C ARG A 862 -45.17 -4.89 -9.00
N GLY A 863 -44.57 -3.86 -8.41
CA GLY A 863 -45.22 -3.04 -7.39
C GLY A 863 -46.22 -2.07 -8.03
N VAL A 864 -47.24 -1.63 -7.28
CA VAL A 864 -48.19 -0.63 -7.81
C VAL A 864 -47.49 0.70 -8.20
N SER A 865 -46.39 1.06 -7.52
CA SER A 865 -45.51 2.20 -7.86
C SER A 865 -44.90 2.11 -9.27
N GLU A 866 -44.87 0.92 -9.88
CA GLU A 866 -44.34 0.70 -11.24
C GLU A 866 -45.39 0.97 -12.33
N PHE A 867 -46.66 1.14 -11.95
CA PHE A 867 -47.76 1.50 -12.86
C PHE A 867 -48.17 2.95 -12.73
N ILE A 868 -48.17 3.46 -11.49
CA ILE A 868 -48.59 4.82 -11.15
C ILE A 868 -47.67 5.39 -10.07
N PRO A 869 -47.45 6.71 -10.02
CA PRO A 869 -46.78 7.34 -8.89
C PRO A 869 -47.57 7.07 -7.61
N HIS A 870 -47.09 6.14 -6.78
CA HIS A 870 -47.78 5.65 -5.59
C HIS A 870 -46.77 5.16 -4.56
N GLY A 871 -47.02 5.42 -3.27
CA GLY A 871 -46.09 5.06 -2.17
C GLY A 871 -46.02 3.57 -1.83
N SER A 872 -46.93 2.78 -2.40
CA SER A 872 -46.99 1.32 -2.23
C SER A 872 -46.21 0.63 -3.36
N PRO A 873 -45.47 -0.46 -3.07
CA PRO A 873 -45.47 -1.20 -1.82
C PRO A 873 -44.39 -0.72 -0.83
N GLY A 874 -43.99 0.55 -0.90
CA GLY A 874 -43.01 1.18 -0.01
C GLY A 874 -41.80 1.71 -0.79
N GLU A 875 -41.15 2.75 -0.27
CA GLU A 875 -39.93 3.30 -0.91
C GLU A 875 -38.80 2.27 -0.99
N GLN A 876 -38.79 1.29 -0.08
CA GLN A 876 -37.83 0.18 -0.06
C GLN A 876 -38.03 -0.87 -1.18
N TRP A 877 -39.07 -0.75 -2.01
CA TRP A 877 -39.43 -1.74 -3.04
C TRP A 877 -38.38 -1.86 -4.15
N LEU A 878 -38.09 -0.75 -4.84
CA LEU A 878 -37.07 -0.65 -5.90
C LEU A 878 -35.78 0.07 -5.44
N ARG A 879 -35.82 0.71 -4.27
CA ARG A 879 -34.74 1.53 -3.70
C ARG A 879 -34.49 1.09 -2.26
N GLY A 880 -33.45 1.60 -1.61
CA GLY A 880 -33.13 1.21 -0.23
C GLY A 880 -32.85 -0.28 -0.07
N ARG A 881 -33.60 -0.99 0.77
CA ARG A 881 -33.45 -2.44 1.03
C ARG A 881 -33.78 -3.34 -0.16
N ARG A 882 -34.35 -2.79 -1.25
CA ARG A 882 -34.67 -3.49 -2.51
C ARG A 882 -35.43 -4.81 -2.29
N TRP A 883 -36.49 -4.76 -1.49
CA TRP A 883 -37.17 -5.99 -1.08
C TRP A 883 -37.93 -6.69 -2.23
N LYS A 884 -38.04 -6.07 -3.41
CA LYS A 884 -38.42 -6.76 -4.66
C LYS A 884 -37.50 -7.93 -4.97
N ASP A 885 -36.18 -7.73 -4.87
CA ASP A 885 -35.20 -8.78 -5.17
C ASP A 885 -35.27 -9.92 -4.14
N MET A 886 -35.50 -9.56 -2.87
CA MET A 886 -35.70 -10.52 -1.78
C MET A 886 -36.93 -11.40 -2.05
N LEU A 887 -38.05 -10.80 -2.47
CA LEU A 887 -39.26 -11.53 -2.81
C LEU A 887 -39.07 -12.42 -4.05
N LEU A 888 -38.40 -11.92 -5.10
CA LEU A 888 -38.11 -12.72 -6.30
C LEU A 888 -37.25 -13.94 -6.00
N ASN A 889 -36.27 -13.83 -5.09
CA ASN A 889 -35.46 -14.96 -4.65
C ASN A 889 -36.32 -16.03 -3.96
N GLU A 890 -37.26 -15.65 -3.09
CA GLU A 890 -38.18 -16.60 -2.46
C GLU A 890 -39.15 -17.25 -3.47
N VAL A 891 -39.56 -16.54 -4.53
CA VAL A 891 -40.35 -17.13 -5.62
C VAL A 891 -39.55 -18.20 -6.37
N VAL A 892 -38.29 -17.92 -6.73
CA VAL A 892 -37.42 -18.88 -7.42
C VAL A 892 -37.18 -20.12 -6.54
N ARG A 893 -36.94 -19.91 -5.25
CA ARG A 893 -36.77 -20.99 -4.26
C ARG A 893 -38.00 -21.89 -4.17
N ALA A 894 -39.20 -21.30 -4.14
CA ALA A 894 -40.45 -22.04 -4.08
C ALA A 894 -40.76 -22.81 -5.38
N LEU A 895 -40.35 -22.29 -6.55
CA LEU A 895 -40.46 -23.01 -7.83
C LEU A 895 -39.53 -24.23 -7.88
N GLN A 896 -38.29 -24.09 -7.40
CA GLN A 896 -37.31 -25.19 -7.35
C GLN A 896 -37.70 -26.30 -6.36
N ALA A 897 -38.32 -25.96 -5.23
CA ALA A 897 -38.79 -26.94 -4.25
C ALA A 897 -39.88 -27.87 -4.82
N GLY A 898 -40.70 -27.39 -5.77
CA GLY A 898 -41.76 -28.16 -6.44
C GLY A 898 -41.26 -29.27 -7.38
N GLU A 899 -40.00 -29.21 -7.83
CA GLU A 899 -39.43 -30.14 -8.81
C GLU A 899 -38.92 -31.47 -8.20
N THR A 900 -38.88 -31.60 -6.87
CA THR A 900 -38.19 -32.70 -6.16
C THR A 900 -39.10 -33.83 -5.65
N GLY A 901 -40.38 -33.86 -6.04
CA GLY A 901 -41.34 -34.87 -5.58
C GLY A 901 -41.22 -36.21 -6.31
N GLY A 902 -40.34 -37.11 -5.89
CA GLY A 902 -40.39 -38.50 -6.36
C GLY A 902 -39.39 -39.52 -5.80
N GLY A 903 -38.22 -39.12 -5.30
CA GLY A 903 -37.21 -40.09 -4.81
C GLY A 903 -36.33 -39.62 -3.66
N GLY A 904 -36.57 -38.41 -3.16
CA GLY A 904 -35.66 -37.73 -2.24
C GLY A 904 -35.74 -38.15 -0.78
N GLN A 905 -36.85 -38.74 -0.30
CA GLN A 905 -37.07 -38.85 1.15
C GLN A 905 -35.98 -39.65 1.88
N ALA A 906 -35.52 -40.78 1.32
CA ALA A 906 -34.45 -41.55 1.94
C ALA A 906 -33.07 -40.85 1.87
N ALA A 907 -32.83 -40.07 0.81
CA ALA A 907 -31.61 -39.29 0.67
C ALA A 907 -31.65 -38.04 1.57
N ILE A 908 -32.83 -37.46 1.79
CA ILE A 908 -33.09 -36.35 2.70
C ILE A 908 -32.92 -36.82 4.13
N ASP A 909 -33.46 -37.97 4.52
CA ASP A 909 -33.29 -38.52 5.87
C ASP A 909 -31.80 -38.80 6.20
N GLU A 910 -31.04 -39.29 5.21
CA GLU A 910 -29.58 -39.51 5.33
C GLU A 910 -28.80 -38.18 5.33
N LEU A 911 -29.19 -37.21 4.51
CA LEU A 911 -28.60 -35.87 4.51
C LEU A 911 -28.91 -35.11 5.79
N GLU A 912 -30.10 -35.27 6.37
CA GLU A 912 -30.49 -34.70 7.66
C GLU A 912 -29.73 -35.35 8.80
N ARG A 913 -29.48 -36.66 8.74
CA ARG A 913 -28.61 -37.35 9.70
C ARG A 913 -27.18 -36.83 9.61
N ARG A 914 -26.63 -36.71 8.40
CA ARG A 914 -25.30 -36.12 8.17
C ARG A 914 -25.23 -34.65 8.56
N LEU A 915 -26.31 -33.89 8.35
CA LEU A 915 -26.39 -32.49 8.75
C LEU A 915 -26.37 -32.37 10.27
N ARG A 916 -27.11 -33.21 11.00
CA ARG A 916 -27.08 -33.26 12.47
C ARG A 916 -25.69 -33.65 13.00
N GLU A 917 -25.05 -34.66 12.39
CA GLU A 917 -23.69 -35.08 12.74
C GLU A 917 -22.67 -33.96 12.47
N THR A 918 -22.79 -33.29 11.32
CA THR A 918 -21.92 -32.16 10.94
C THR A 918 -22.16 -30.94 11.83
N GLN A 919 -23.40 -30.68 12.24
CA GLN A 919 -23.75 -29.60 13.18
C GLN A 919 -23.16 -29.87 14.56
N GLN A 920 -23.28 -31.11 15.08
CA GLN A 920 -22.64 -31.51 16.33
C GLN A 920 -21.11 -31.39 16.26
N GLN A 921 -20.52 -31.77 15.12
CA GLN A 921 -19.08 -31.66 14.91
C GLN A 921 -18.63 -30.20 14.81
N ASN A 922 -19.44 -29.32 14.21
CA ASN A 922 -19.18 -27.88 14.18
C ASN A 922 -19.31 -27.25 15.58
N GLU A 923 -20.29 -27.64 16.39
CA GLU A 923 -20.40 -27.18 17.78
C GLU A 923 -19.20 -27.63 18.62
N ALA A 924 -18.75 -28.87 18.44
CA ALA A 924 -17.54 -29.38 19.11
C ALA A 924 -16.27 -28.64 18.65
N LEU A 925 -16.13 -28.38 17.35
CA LEU A 925 -15.01 -27.62 16.79
C LEU A 925 -15.04 -26.14 17.22
N GLN A 926 -16.22 -25.54 17.34
CA GLN A 926 -16.40 -24.18 17.89
C GLN A 926 -16.00 -24.13 19.37
N GLY A 927 -16.37 -25.15 20.15
CA GLY A 927 -15.90 -25.30 21.53
C GLY A 927 -14.37 -25.44 21.64
N GLN A 928 -13.75 -26.21 20.75
CA GLN A 928 -12.29 -26.33 20.65
C GLN A 928 -11.63 -25.02 20.21
N LEU A 929 -12.23 -24.30 19.26
CA LEU A 929 -11.74 -23.01 18.79
C LEU A 929 -11.80 -21.96 19.90
N ASP A 930 -12.87 -21.93 20.70
CA ASP A 930 -13.00 -21.02 21.82
C ASP A 930 -12.05 -21.39 22.98
N GLN A 931 -11.80 -22.68 23.20
CA GLN A 931 -10.75 -23.13 24.12
C GLN A 931 -9.36 -22.70 23.64
N LEU A 932 -9.04 -22.94 22.37
CA LEU A 932 -7.78 -22.55 21.77
C LEU A 932 -7.62 -21.03 21.75
N ARG A 933 -8.70 -20.26 21.54
CA ARG A 933 -8.67 -18.79 21.64
C ARG A 933 -8.34 -18.31 23.04
N ARG A 934 -8.98 -18.88 24.07
CA ARG A 934 -8.65 -18.58 25.48
C ARG A 934 -7.22 -18.96 25.83
N GLU A 935 -6.74 -20.09 25.31
CA GLU A 935 -5.36 -20.54 25.51
C GLU A 935 -4.36 -19.66 24.73
N ASN A 936 -4.69 -19.24 23.52
CA ASN A 936 -3.89 -18.29 22.73
C ASN A 936 -3.85 -16.92 23.41
N GLU A 937 -4.95 -16.48 23.99
CA GLU A 937 -5.02 -15.23 24.77
C GLU A 937 -4.20 -15.33 26.05
N ARG A 938 -4.27 -16.46 26.79
CA ARG A 938 -3.40 -16.73 27.95
C ARG A 938 -1.93 -16.74 27.55
N LEU A 939 -1.57 -17.48 26.50
CA LEU A 939 -0.20 -17.57 26.00
C LEU A 939 0.27 -16.23 25.44
N ARG A 940 -0.60 -15.41 24.85
CA ARG A 940 -0.26 -14.05 24.39
C ARG A 940 0.01 -13.10 25.55
N LEU A 941 -0.77 -13.20 26.63
CA LEU A 941 -0.52 -12.43 27.85
C LEU A 941 0.78 -12.89 28.53
N GLU A 942 1.04 -14.20 28.58
CA GLU A 942 2.29 -14.78 29.09
C GLU A 942 3.49 -14.38 28.20
N ILE A 943 3.34 -14.38 26.88
CA ILE A 943 4.33 -13.88 25.92
C ILE A 943 4.53 -12.36 26.07
N GLN A 944 3.48 -11.60 26.34
CA GLN A 944 3.56 -10.15 26.55
C GLN A 944 4.28 -9.81 27.87
N GLU A 945 4.05 -10.61 28.91
CA GLU A 945 4.75 -10.52 30.19
C GLU A 945 6.23 -10.92 30.02
N LEU A 946 6.53 -12.00 29.29
CA LEU A 946 7.89 -12.42 28.93
C LEU A 946 8.63 -11.44 27.99
N ARG A 947 7.90 -10.75 27.10
CA ARG A 947 8.45 -9.72 26.20
C ARG A 947 8.69 -8.38 26.89
N SER A 948 8.17 -8.19 28.10
CA SER A 948 8.37 -6.97 28.87
C SER A 948 9.69 -6.94 29.67
N GLU A 949 10.47 -8.04 29.65
CA GLU A 949 11.84 -8.06 30.15
C GLU A 949 12.85 -7.75 29.03
N PRO A 950 13.79 -6.80 29.22
CA PRO A 950 14.73 -6.42 28.17
C PRO A 950 15.87 -7.44 28.03
N GLY A 951 15.96 -8.06 26.85
CA GLY A 951 17.18 -8.63 26.26
C GLY A 951 17.49 -10.09 26.62
N ARG A 952 17.26 -11.02 25.69
CA ARG A 952 17.95 -12.32 25.69
C ARG A 952 18.71 -12.53 24.40
N TRP A 953 20.02 -12.29 24.47
CA TRP A 953 21.03 -12.90 23.61
C TRP A 953 20.94 -14.43 23.71
N ARG A 954 21.38 -15.18 22.69
CA ARG A 954 21.49 -16.65 22.81
C ARG A 954 22.34 -16.96 24.03
N GLN A 955 21.99 -18.03 24.77
CA GLN A 955 22.81 -18.47 25.90
C GLN A 955 24.21 -18.84 25.39
N VAL A 956 25.20 -18.08 25.83
CA VAL A 956 26.61 -18.32 25.52
C VAL A 956 27.11 -19.41 26.45
N THR A 957 27.53 -20.54 25.88
CA THR A 957 28.13 -21.65 26.63
C THR A 957 29.44 -21.20 27.30
N ARG A 958 29.70 -21.66 28.52
CA ARG A 958 30.95 -21.38 29.23
C ARG A 958 32.13 -21.92 28.40
N PRO A 959 33.11 -21.09 28.01
CA PRO A 959 34.27 -21.58 27.28
C PRO A 959 35.14 -22.48 28.17
N VAL A 960 35.99 -23.30 27.55
CA VAL A 960 37.01 -24.06 28.27
C VAL A 960 37.97 -23.07 28.93
N ILE A 961 38.00 -23.11 30.26
CA ILE A 961 38.81 -22.23 31.10
C ILE A 961 39.66 -23.13 32.00
N HIS A 962 40.98 -22.96 31.93
CA HIS A 962 41.92 -23.64 32.82
C HIS A 962 42.05 -22.82 34.10
N ASP A 963 41.58 -23.38 35.21
CA ASP A 963 41.74 -22.74 36.51
C ASP A 963 43.14 -23.02 37.05
N ILE A 964 43.99 -21.98 37.06
CA ILE A 964 45.36 -22.03 37.59
C ILE A 964 45.52 -21.10 38.78
N VAL A 965 44.41 -20.66 39.38
CA VAL A 965 44.37 -19.65 40.44
C VAL A 965 45.35 -20.00 41.56
N ASP A 966 45.38 -21.26 41.99
CA ASP A 966 46.21 -21.75 43.10
C ASP A 966 47.62 -22.24 42.67
N GLU A 967 47.92 -22.25 41.37
CA GLU A 967 49.23 -22.63 40.83
C GLU A 967 50.18 -21.43 40.69
N LEU A 968 49.64 -20.22 40.64
CA LEU A 968 50.41 -19.00 40.41
C LEU A 968 51.14 -18.50 41.67
N PRO A 969 52.35 -17.93 41.54
CA PRO A 969 53.05 -17.25 42.63
C PRO A 969 52.18 -16.19 43.32
N ARG A 970 52.12 -16.24 44.65
CA ARG A 970 51.40 -15.29 45.51
C ARG A 970 52.30 -14.76 46.61
N HIS A 971 52.01 -13.56 47.09
CA HIS A 971 52.70 -13.01 48.24
C HIS A 971 52.35 -13.82 49.51
N PRO A 972 53.32 -14.14 50.38
CA PRO A 972 53.07 -14.97 51.56
C PRO A 972 51.96 -14.40 52.47
N THR A 973 51.90 -13.08 52.63
CA THR A 973 51.03 -12.41 53.62
C THR A 973 49.97 -11.47 53.04
N LEU A 974 50.13 -10.98 51.81
CA LEU A 974 49.22 -9.97 51.24
C LEU A 974 48.04 -10.68 50.56
N ARG A 975 46.83 -10.11 50.68
CA ARG A 975 45.60 -10.67 50.10
C ARG A 975 44.80 -9.57 49.43
N TYR A 976 44.15 -9.90 48.30
CA TYR A 976 43.22 -8.97 47.67
C TYR A 976 41.95 -8.80 48.51
N PRO A 977 41.35 -7.61 48.54
CA PRO A 977 40.02 -7.44 49.12
C PRO A 977 38.99 -8.24 48.31
N THR A 978 37.99 -8.78 48.97
CA THR A 978 36.89 -9.51 48.34
C THR A 978 35.69 -8.60 48.10
N ARG A 979 34.94 -8.85 47.02
CA ARG A 979 33.68 -8.17 46.66
C ARG A 979 32.59 -9.20 46.32
N PRO A 980 31.30 -8.89 46.53
CA PRO A 980 30.22 -9.75 46.04
C PRO A 980 30.14 -9.67 44.51
N ARG A 981 29.73 -10.77 43.84
CA ARG A 981 29.61 -10.83 42.38
C ARG A 981 28.75 -9.72 41.79
N VAL A 982 27.64 -9.37 42.47
CA VAL A 982 26.72 -8.29 42.06
C VAL A 982 27.37 -6.90 42.01
N ALA A 983 28.50 -6.69 42.71
CA ALA A 983 29.24 -5.44 42.62
C ALA A 983 30.03 -5.31 41.31
N ILE A 984 30.19 -6.40 40.55
CA ILE A 984 30.85 -6.39 39.25
C ILE A 984 29.86 -5.85 38.22
N THR A 985 30.23 -4.74 37.59
CA THR A 985 29.37 -4.06 36.61
C THR A 985 30.08 -3.80 35.29
N HIS A 986 31.40 -4.05 35.22
CA HIS A 986 32.25 -3.71 34.08
C HIS A 986 33.32 -4.79 33.83
N ILE A 987 33.76 -4.91 32.58
CA ILE A 987 34.89 -5.76 32.18
C ILE A 987 36.00 -4.86 31.64
N ALA A 988 37.21 -4.99 32.16
CA ALA A 988 38.38 -4.23 31.76
C ALA A 988 39.30 -5.09 30.88
N VAL A 989 39.50 -4.69 29.63
CA VAL A 989 40.39 -5.35 28.66
C VAL A 989 41.81 -4.79 28.77
N HIS A 990 42.78 -5.69 28.88
CA HIS A 990 44.20 -5.41 29.05
C HIS A 990 45.06 -6.09 27.98
N HIS A 991 46.25 -5.54 27.77
CA HIS A 991 47.36 -6.29 27.21
C HIS A 991 48.45 -6.47 28.26
N THR A 992 49.35 -7.42 28.06
CA THR A 992 50.47 -7.61 28.99
C THR A 992 51.60 -6.59 28.83
N ALA A 993 51.67 -5.91 27.68
CA ALA A 993 52.81 -5.07 27.27
C ALA A 993 54.17 -5.80 27.28
N MET A 994 54.15 -7.14 27.29
CA MET A 994 55.32 -8.02 27.26
C MET A 994 55.32 -8.84 25.96
N PRO A 995 56.44 -9.51 25.62
CA PRO A 995 56.44 -10.46 24.51
C PRO A 995 55.35 -11.53 24.67
N PRO A 996 54.71 -11.95 23.57
CA PRO A 996 53.55 -12.86 23.58
C PRO A 996 53.76 -14.21 24.29
N HIS A 997 55.01 -14.67 24.40
CA HIS A 997 55.37 -15.94 25.05
C HIS A 997 55.50 -15.84 26.58
N VAL A 998 55.42 -14.63 27.16
CA VAL A 998 55.50 -14.45 28.61
C VAL A 998 54.14 -14.81 29.23
N GLY A 999 54.09 -15.95 29.91
CA GLY A 999 52.88 -16.48 30.53
C GLY A 999 52.53 -15.85 31.90
N PRO A 1000 51.36 -16.23 32.46
CA PRO A 1000 50.82 -15.66 33.69
C PRO A 1000 51.68 -15.93 34.94
N GLU A 1001 52.41 -17.06 35.00
CA GLU A 1001 53.33 -17.39 36.10
C GLU A 1001 54.41 -16.31 36.28
N ARG A 1002 55.06 -15.90 35.18
CA ARG A 1002 56.12 -14.89 35.22
C ARG A 1002 55.58 -13.51 35.57
N ILE A 1003 54.37 -13.19 35.09
CA ILE A 1003 53.68 -11.93 35.41
C ILE A 1003 53.29 -11.91 36.89
N ALA A 1004 52.80 -13.03 37.44
CA ALA A 1004 52.50 -13.16 38.86
C ALA A 1004 53.77 -12.98 39.72
N ALA A 1005 54.87 -13.64 39.35
CA ALA A 1005 56.17 -13.49 40.01
C ALA A 1005 56.67 -12.03 39.97
N PHE A 1006 56.46 -11.32 38.86
CA PHE A 1006 56.78 -9.91 38.76
C PHE A 1006 55.87 -9.04 39.65
N HIS A 1007 54.57 -9.33 39.72
CA HIS A 1007 53.63 -8.55 40.53
C HIS A 1007 53.90 -8.66 42.04
N ILE A 1008 54.28 -9.83 42.54
CA ILE A 1008 54.54 -10.03 43.98
C ILE A 1008 55.85 -9.43 44.50
N GLN A 1009 56.77 -9.02 43.61
CA GLN A 1009 58.05 -8.40 43.98
C GLN A 1009 57.92 -6.87 44.04
N ALA A 1010 58.55 -6.22 45.03
CA ALA A 1010 58.74 -4.77 45.01
C ALA A 1010 59.72 -4.39 43.89
N ASP A 1011 59.49 -3.24 43.26
CA ASP A 1011 60.47 -2.57 42.42
C ASP A 1011 60.56 -1.10 42.86
N PRO A 1012 61.41 -0.80 43.87
CA PRO A 1012 61.54 0.54 44.42
C PRO A 1012 62.02 1.58 43.40
N ASP A 1013 62.83 1.15 42.41
CA ASP A 1013 63.36 2.04 41.36
C ASP A 1013 62.25 2.51 40.41
N ARG A 1014 61.17 1.74 40.28
CA ARG A 1014 59.97 2.10 39.51
C ARG A 1014 58.79 2.55 40.37
N GLY A 1015 58.98 2.68 41.69
CA GLY A 1015 57.93 3.06 42.63
C GLY A 1015 56.78 2.05 42.69
N LYS A 1016 57.05 0.76 42.48
CA LYS A 1016 56.06 -0.32 42.51
C LYS A 1016 56.14 -1.10 43.83
N ASP A 1017 55.04 -1.11 44.57
CA ASP A 1017 54.86 -1.95 45.75
C ASP A 1017 54.57 -3.42 45.42
N GLU A 1018 54.77 -4.31 46.40
CA GLU A 1018 54.42 -5.73 46.32
C GLU A 1018 52.90 -5.92 46.22
N TRP A 1019 52.45 -6.78 45.30
CA TRP A 1019 51.03 -7.11 45.17
C TRP A 1019 50.72 -8.48 45.78
N PRO A 1020 49.48 -8.74 46.25
CA PRO A 1020 49.05 -10.06 46.69
C PRO A 1020 49.27 -11.20 45.68
N GLY A 1021 49.23 -10.92 44.38
CA GLY A 1021 49.38 -11.90 43.30
C GLY A 1021 49.29 -11.23 41.93
N ILE A 1022 48.89 -11.98 40.91
CA ILE A 1022 48.61 -11.43 39.58
C ILE A 1022 47.39 -10.50 39.59
N GLY A 1023 47.49 -9.36 38.90
CA GLY A 1023 46.44 -8.35 38.86
C GLY A 1023 45.21 -8.69 38.01
N TYR A 1024 45.30 -9.63 37.06
CA TYR A 1024 44.21 -9.97 36.14
C TYR A 1024 43.40 -11.17 36.62
N HIS A 1025 42.14 -11.24 36.20
CA HIS A 1025 41.25 -12.36 36.52
C HIS A 1025 41.34 -13.47 35.47
N PHE A 1026 41.54 -13.09 34.21
CA PHE A 1026 41.72 -14.01 33.10
C PHE A 1026 42.91 -13.61 32.23
N PHE A 1027 43.55 -14.61 31.65
CA PHE A 1027 44.69 -14.46 30.75
C PHE A 1027 44.45 -15.24 29.45
N ILE A 1028 44.61 -14.58 28.30
CA ILE A 1028 44.41 -15.16 26.97
C ILE A 1028 45.77 -15.34 26.27
N HIS A 1029 46.17 -16.59 26.09
CA HIS A 1029 47.40 -16.98 25.39
C HIS A 1029 47.27 -16.76 23.88
N VAL A 1030 48.41 -16.71 23.19
CA VAL A 1030 48.49 -16.45 21.73
C VAL A 1030 47.74 -17.49 20.89
N ASP A 1031 47.66 -18.72 21.39
CA ASP A 1031 46.97 -19.85 20.78
C ASP A 1031 45.46 -19.87 21.08
N GLY A 1032 44.95 -18.93 21.87
CA GLY A 1032 43.55 -18.86 22.28
C GLY A 1032 43.23 -19.64 23.56
N ARG A 1033 44.21 -20.25 24.24
CA ARG A 1033 43.96 -20.85 25.56
C ARG A 1033 43.58 -19.77 26.59
N ILE A 1034 42.59 -20.09 27.43
CA ILE A 1034 42.06 -19.21 28.47
C ILE A 1034 42.43 -19.75 29.84
N ASP A 1035 43.17 -18.96 30.62
CA ASP A 1035 43.51 -19.27 32.00
C ASP A 1035 42.74 -18.34 32.94
N GLN A 1036 42.08 -18.89 33.94
CA GLN A 1036 41.58 -18.14 35.09
C GLN A 1036 42.72 -18.00 36.10
N THR A 1037 43.05 -16.76 36.43
CA THR A 1037 44.22 -16.40 37.22
C THR A 1037 43.86 -15.79 38.58
N GLN A 1038 42.62 -15.32 38.76
CA GLN A 1038 42.05 -14.94 40.06
C GLN A 1038 40.55 -15.32 40.15
N PRO A 1039 40.00 -15.50 41.36
CA PRO A 1039 38.54 -15.58 41.56
C PRO A 1039 37.85 -14.26 41.16
N LEU A 1040 36.61 -14.34 40.65
CA LEU A 1040 35.82 -13.15 40.27
C LEU A 1040 35.56 -12.20 41.45
N GLU A 1041 35.54 -12.74 42.67
CA GLU A 1041 35.31 -11.99 43.90
C GLU A 1041 36.55 -11.22 44.38
N ALA A 1042 37.74 -11.48 43.83
CA ALA A 1042 38.95 -10.77 44.21
C ALA A 1042 39.03 -9.40 43.51
N ALA A 1043 39.04 -8.30 44.27
CA ALA A 1043 39.37 -6.96 43.77
C ALA A 1043 40.87 -6.80 43.56
N SER A 1044 41.38 -7.56 42.58
CA SER A 1044 42.77 -7.55 42.14
C SER A 1044 43.16 -6.24 41.49
N TYR A 1045 44.46 -5.93 41.46
CA TYR A 1045 44.94 -4.61 41.04
C TYR A 1045 45.22 -4.61 39.54
N HIS A 1046 44.29 -4.11 38.73
CA HIS A 1046 44.47 -4.00 37.27
C HIS A 1046 44.02 -2.65 36.70
N VAL A 1047 43.07 -1.96 37.33
CA VAL A 1047 42.66 -0.60 36.98
C VAL A 1047 42.57 0.23 38.26
N ALA A 1048 43.47 1.20 38.44
CA ALA A 1048 43.49 2.05 39.62
C ALA A 1048 42.12 2.72 39.83
N ASP A 1049 41.64 2.75 41.08
CA ASP A 1049 40.32 3.26 41.51
C ASP A 1049 39.06 2.53 40.99
N HIS A 1050 39.22 1.52 40.12
CA HIS A 1050 38.08 0.81 39.50
C HIS A 1050 38.04 -0.69 39.79
N ASN A 1051 39.04 -1.24 40.51
CA ASN A 1051 39.15 -2.67 40.84
C ASN A 1051 37.96 -3.25 41.65
N ARG A 1052 37.16 -2.40 42.31
CA ARG A 1052 36.03 -2.85 43.15
C ARG A 1052 34.78 -3.28 42.37
N TYR A 1053 34.71 -2.97 41.08
CA TYR A 1053 33.54 -3.28 40.24
C TYR A 1053 33.91 -3.81 38.84
N THR A 1054 35.19 -4.05 38.58
CA THR A 1054 35.70 -4.50 37.28
C THR A 1054 36.30 -5.90 37.35
N VAL A 1055 36.17 -6.66 36.26
CA VAL A 1055 36.91 -7.91 36.01
C VAL A 1055 37.96 -7.66 34.93
N GLY A 1056 39.23 -7.99 35.21
CA GLY A 1056 40.35 -7.76 34.29
C GLY A 1056 40.65 -8.96 33.39
N VAL A 1057 40.59 -8.78 32.07
CA VAL A 1057 40.93 -9.79 31.04
C VAL A 1057 42.18 -9.34 30.29
N ALA A 1058 43.29 -10.08 30.40
CA ALA A 1058 44.56 -9.72 29.78
C ALA A 1058 44.91 -10.58 28.56
N PHE A 1059 45.24 -9.93 27.45
CA PHE A 1059 45.71 -10.56 26.22
C PHE A 1059 47.24 -10.58 26.18
N ALA A 1060 47.82 -11.77 25.98
CA ALA A 1060 49.27 -11.96 25.88
C ALA A 1060 49.85 -11.19 24.68
N GLY A 1061 50.86 -10.37 24.93
CA GLY A 1061 51.50 -9.55 23.91
C GLY A 1061 51.54 -8.06 24.22
N SER A 1062 52.21 -7.33 23.33
CA SER A 1062 52.32 -5.87 23.32
C SER A 1062 51.73 -5.33 22.00
N PHE A 1063 50.55 -4.74 22.10
CA PHE A 1063 49.80 -4.18 20.96
C PHE A 1063 50.07 -2.69 20.76
N LEU A 1064 51.37 -2.35 20.82
CA LEU A 1064 51.90 -1.03 20.51
C LEU A 1064 52.54 -1.11 19.13
N ASN A 1065 52.33 -0.11 18.27
CA ASN A 1065 52.99 0.04 16.97
C ASN A 1065 52.52 -0.96 15.87
N GLY A 1066 51.22 -0.99 15.56
CA GLY A 1066 50.69 -1.70 14.39
C GLY A 1066 50.43 -3.21 14.56
N VAL A 1067 50.68 -3.78 15.75
CA VAL A 1067 50.45 -5.20 16.06
C VAL A 1067 49.14 -5.37 16.84
N ALA A 1068 48.30 -6.30 16.40
CA ALA A 1068 47.03 -6.67 17.05
C ALA A 1068 47.09 -8.11 17.62
N PRO A 1069 46.18 -8.51 18.52
CA PRO A 1069 46.07 -9.90 18.96
C PRO A 1069 45.84 -10.86 17.78
N THR A 1070 46.22 -12.12 17.94
CA THR A 1070 45.97 -13.15 16.92
C THR A 1070 44.45 -13.41 16.74
N PRO A 1071 44.01 -13.93 15.59
CA PRO A 1071 42.61 -14.32 15.42
C PRO A 1071 42.11 -15.29 16.51
N GLN A 1072 42.96 -16.24 16.93
CA GLN A 1072 42.67 -17.19 18.00
C GLN A 1072 42.48 -16.47 19.34
N GLN A 1073 43.32 -15.47 19.65
CA GLN A 1073 43.15 -14.62 20.83
C GLN A 1073 41.83 -13.83 20.79
N ILE A 1074 41.48 -13.24 19.65
CA ILE A 1074 40.23 -12.48 19.49
C ILE A 1074 39.02 -13.39 19.68
N GLN A 1075 39.00 -14.57 19.07
CA GLN A 1075 37.90 -15.53 19.19
C GLN A 1075 37.74 -16.03 20.63
N ALA A 1076 38.84 -16.46 21.27
CA ALA A 1076 38.81 -16.94 22.65
C ALA A 1076 38.43 -15.83 23.65
N GLY A 1077 39.00 -14.64 23.47
CA GLY A 1077 38.69 -13.47 24.28
C GLY A 1077 37.24 -13.01 24.13
N ALA A 1078 36.70 -13.03 22.91
CA ALA A 1078 35.30 -12.69 22.66
C ALA A 1078 34.33 -13.70 23.29
N ARG A 1079 34.61 -15.01 23.18
CA ARG A 1079 33.81 -16.06 23.83
C ARG A 1079 33.81 -15.91 25.36
N LEU A 1080 34.98 -15.66 25.94
CA LEU A 1080 35.10 -15.40 27.38
C LEU A 1080 34.31 -14.16 27.80
N ILE A 1081 34.47 -13.04 27.10
CA ILE A 1081 33.79 -11.79 27.45
C ILE A 1081 32.28 -11.92 27.28
N ALA A 1082 31.81 -12.55 26.20
CA ALA A 1082 30.38 -12.80 25.97
C ALA A 1082 29.76 -13.68 27.08
N TRP A 1083 30.47 -14.72 27.51
CA TRP A 1083 30.04 -15.55 28.64
C TRP A 1083 30.06 -14.77 29.97
N LEU A 1084 31.11 -13.99 30.24
CA LEU A 1084 31.20 -13.15 31.45
C LEU A 1084 30.11 -12.08 31.50
N MET A 1085 29.75 -11.50 30.35
CA MET A 1085 28.65 -10.55 30.24
C MET A 1085 27.31 -11.18 30.65
N GLN A 1086 27.07 -12.42 30.23
CA GLN A 1086 25.89 -13.19 30.62
C GLN A 1086 25.93 -13.55 32.12
N GLU A 1087 27.04 -14.13 32.59
CA GLU A 1087 27.21 -14.61 33.97
C GLU A 1087 27.11 -13.47 35.00
N LEU A 1088 27.59 -12.28 34.65
CA LEU A 1088 27.68 -11.13 35.55
C LEU A 1088 26.65 -10.04 35.25
N ASN A 1089 25.77 -10.26 34.26
CA ASN A 1089 24.82 -9.28 33.76
C ASN A 1089 25.46 -7.92 33.41
N VAL A 1090 26.61 -7.98 32.73
CA VAL A 1090 27.36 -6.79 32.28
C VAL A 1090 26.96 -6.48 30.83
N PRO A 1091 26.40 -5.30 30.54
CA PRO A 1091 26.02 -4.96 29.18
C PRO A 1091 27.25 -4.58 28.35
N LEU A 1092 27.17 -4.72 27.01
CA LEU A 1092 28.33 -4.54 26.11
C LEU A 1092 28.97 -3.16 26.25
N GLN A 1093 28.17 -2.11 26.50
CA GLN A 1093 28.66 -0.76 26.71
C GLN A 1093 29.53 -0.60 27.96
N ASN A 1094 29.58 -1.58 28.86
CA ASN A 1094 30.42 -1.59 30.07
C ASN A 1094 31.68 -2.48 29.91
N VAL A 1095 31.99 -2.92 28.68
CA VAL A 1095 33.26 -3.57 28.33
C VAL A 1095 34.22 -2.50 27.82
N TRP A 1096 35.26 -2.19 28.57
CA TRP A 1096 36.18 -1.07 28.29
C TRP A 1096 37.63 -1.54 28.30
N GLY A 1097 38.48 -0.98 27.43
CA GLY A 1097 39.93 -1.07 27.56
C GLY A 1097 40.43 -0.24 28.75
N HIS A 1098 41.55 -0.62 29.36
CA HIS A 1098 42.09 0.08 30.54
C HIS A 1098 42.18 1.61 30.37
N ARG A 1099 42.61 2.11 29.21
CA ARG A 1099 42.68 3.56 28.90
C ARG A 1099 41.33 4.29 28.89
N GLU A 1100 40.21 3.58 28.78
CA GLU A 1100 38.87 4.19 28.73
C GLU A 1100 38.33 4.48 30.15
N PHE A 1101 38.98 3.99 31.20
CA PHE A 1101 38.63 4.30 32.58
C PHE A 1101 39.14 5.68 33.00
N ALA A 1102 38.25 6.53 33.53
CA ALA A 1102 38.58 7.87 33.96
C ALA A 1102 39.72 7.88 35.01
N GLY A 1103 40.58 8.90 34.99
CA GLY A 1103 41.71 9.02 35.93
C GLY A 1103 42.92 8.11 35.64
N ASN A 1104 42.81 7.13 34.73
CA ASN A 1104 43.92 6.24 34.37
C ASN A 1104 44.67 6.75 33.12
N ARG A 1105 45.90 7.23 33.30
CA ARG A 1105 46.80 7.63 32.18
C ARG A 1105 47.65 6.45 31.73
N THR A 1106 47.11 5.63 30.83
CA THR A 1106 47.77 4.42 30.33
C THR A 1106 47.56 4.23 28.82
N VAL A 1107 48.50 3.58 28.16
CA VAL A 1107 48.35 3.11 26.77
C VAL A 1107 47.72 1.71 26.69
N CYS A 1108 47.48 1.02 27.81
CA CYS A 1108 46.80 -0.27 27.81
C CYS A 1108 45.34 -0.15 27.28
N PRO A 1109 44.82 -1.07 26.44
CA PRO A 1109 45.42 -2.35 26.03
C PRO A 1109 46.21 -2.27 24.70
N GLY A 1110 46.78 -1.10 24.39
CA GLY A 1110 47.63 -0.86 23.22
C GLY A 1110 47.15 0.32 22.38
N SER A 1111 48.05 1.02 21.67
CA SER A 1111 47.69 2.09 20.72
C SER A 1111 46.66 1.60 19.71
N GLU A 1112 46.82 0.35 19.26
CA GLU A 1112 45.98 -0.32 18.29
C GLU A 1112 44.53 -0.59 18.76
N TRP A 1113 44.21 -0.35 20.04
CA TRP A 1113 42.86 -0.51 20.60
C TRP A 1113 41.85 0.41 19.90
N MET A 1114 42.16 1.72 19.82
CA MET A 1114 41.29 2.74 19.18
C MET A 1114 41.89 3.31 17.88
N GLN A 1115 43.18 3.06 17.64
CA GLN A 1115 43.94 3.63 16.52
C GLN A 1115 44.54 2.49 15.68
N GLY A 1116 45.08 2.79 14.50
CA GLY A 1116 45.70 1.78 13.63
C GLY A 1116 44.77 0.62 13.28
N ARG A 1117 45.11 -0.61 13.69
CA ARG A 1117 44.37 -1.85 13.41
C ARG A 1117 43.00 -1.96 14.10
N LYS A 1118 42.70 -1.10 15.08
CA LYS A 1118 41.41 -0.99 15.78
C LYS A 1118 40.86 -2.35 16.25
N TRP A 1119 41.67 -3.10 16.99
CA TRP A 1119 41.28 -4.46 17.39
C TRP A 1119 40.14 -4.49 18.42
N ARG A 1120 39.76 -3.34 19.01
CA ARG A 1120 38.48 -3.18 19.74
C ARG A 1120 37.29 -3.52 18.86
N ASP A 1121 37.26 -3.02 17.63
CA ASP A 1121 36.15 -3.24 16.71
C ASP A 1121 36.06 -4.71 16.30
N GLN A 1122 37.22 -5.36 16.11
CA GLN A 1122 37.32 -6.80 15.81
C GLN A 1122 36.81 -7.65 16.98
N LEU A 1123 37.23 -7.34 18.20
CA LEU A 1123 36.78 -8.03 19.41
C LEU A 1123 35.27 -7.85 19.64
N PHE A 1124 34.74 -6.64 19.43
CA PHE A 1124 33.33 -6.35 19.67
C PHE A 1124 32.44 -6.99 18.60
N ALA A 1125 32.84 -6.97 17.33
CA ALA A 1125 32.14 -7.68 16.28
C ALA A 1125 32.05 -9.19 16.58
N GLU A 1126 33.13 -9.78 17.06
CA GLU A 1126 33.16 -11.20 17.43
C GLU A 1126 32.30 -11.51 18.67
N ILE A 1127 32.27 -10.63 19.69
CA ILE A 1127 31.36 -10.77 20.84
C ILE A 1127 29.90 -10.76 20.38
N VAL A 1128 29.53 -9.82 19.50
CA VAL A 1128 28.17 -9.74 18.95
C VAL A 1128 27.83 -10.99 18.13
N ARG A 1129 28.76 -11.47 17.30
CA ARG A 1129 28.59 -12.70 16.51
C ARG A 1129 28.30 -13.93 17.40
N ILE A 1130 29.00 -14.04 18.52
CA ILE A 1130 28.81 -15.14 19.48
C ILE A 1130 27.46 -15.03 20.20
N GLN A 1131 27.07 -13.81 20.58
CA GLN A 1131 25.78 -13.55 21.22
C GLN A 1131 24.58 -13.71 20.26
N SER A 1132 24.80 -13.54 18.96
CA SER A 1132 23.81 -13.76 17.89
C SER A 1132 23.74 -15.22 17.40
N GLY A 1133 24.84 -15.98 17.51
CA GLY A 1133 24.93 -17.38 17.10
C GLY A 1133 25.28 -17.61 15.63
N GLU A 1134 25.95 -16.67 14.97
CA GLU A 1134 26.36 -16.78 13.56
C GLU A 1134 27.68 -17.57 13.39
N GLY A 1135 27.71 -18.64 12.58
CA GLY A 1135 28.95 -19.23 12.03
C GLY A 1135 29.49 -20.55 12.61
N GLU A 1136 28.68 -21.42 13.23
CA GLU A 1136 29.01 -22.85 13.41
C GLU A 1136 28.28 -23.70 12.34
N PRO A 1137 28.91 -24.74 11.77
CA PRO A 1137 28.23 -25.61 10.82
C PRO A 1137 27.01 -26.24 11.50
N PRO A 1138 25.82 -26.18 10.90
CA PRO A 1138 24.58 -26.65 11.52
C PRO A 1138 24.57 -28.17 11.78
N ILE A 1139 25.47 -28.92 11.13
CA ILE A 1139 25.56 -30.38 11.23
C ILE A 1139 26.94 -30.77 11.77
N HIS A 1140 26.97 -31.47 12.90
CA HIS A 1140 28.23 -31.92 13.50
C HIS A 1140 28.83 -33.12 12.76
N HIS A 1141 28.04 -34.17 12.51
CA HIS A 1141 28.50 -35.38 11.82
C HIS A 1141 27.40 -35.89 10.88
N TYR A 1142 27.72 -36.04 9.60
CA TYR A 1142 26.82 -36.53 8.56
C TYR A 1142 27.30 -37.87 8.01
N LEU A 1143 26.43 -38.88 8.01
CA LEU A 1143 26.66 -40.20 7.44
C LEU A 1143 26.05 -40.23 6.03
N LEU A 1144 26.90 -40.19 5.01
CA LEU A 1144 26.52 -40.05 3.60
C LEU A 1144 26.41 -41.40 2.92
N PHE A 1145 25.20 -41.72 2.44
CA PHE A 1145 24.88 -42.92 1.67
C PHE A 1145 24.71 -42.59 0.18
N TRP A 1146 24.85 -43.60 -0.68
CA TRP A 1146 24.69 -43.40 -2.12
C TRP A 1146 23.23 -43.50 -2.60
N GLN A 1147 22.91 -42.71 -3.62
CA GLN A 1147 21.64 -42.75 -4.33
C GLN A 1147 21.84 -42.44 -5.82
N ARG A 1148 21.15 -43.18 -6.69
CA ARG A 1148 21.14 -42.88 -8.14
C ARG A 1148 20.05 -41.86 -8.49
N PRO A 1149 20.21 -41.09 -9.58
CA PRO A 1149 19.29 -40.02 -9.96
C PRO A 1149 17.82 -40.46 -9.95
N TYR A 1150 16.98 -39.65 -9.30
CA TYR A 1150 15.59 -40.02 -9.09
C TYR A 1150 14.77 -40.06 -10.40
N PRO A 1151 13.88 -41.05 -10.57
CA PRO A 1151 13.72 -42.23 -9.71
C PRO A 1151 14.81 -43.28 -9.95
N GLY A 1152 15.63 -43.55 -8.93
CA GLY A 1152 16.77 -44.46 -8.99
C GLY A 1152 17.01 -45.20 -7.66
N PRO A 1153 17.68 -46.37 -7.69
CA PRO A 1153 17.98 -47.15 -6.49
C PRO A 1153 18.89 -46.37 -5.52
N TYR A 1154 18.74 -46.64 -4.23
CA TYR A 1154 19.54 -46.08 -3.15
C TYR A 1154 20.12 -47.19 -2.26
N ALA A 1155 21.07 -46.83 -1.40
CA ALA A 1155 21.82 -47.70 -0.50
C ALA A 1155 20.97 -48.28 0.65
N ALA A 1156 19.86 -48.94 0.35
CA ALA A 1156 18.93 -49.44 1.35
C ALA A 1156 19.55 -50.50 2.28
N GLU A 1157 20.50 -51.28 1.76
CA GLU A 1157 21.19 -52.33 2.52
C GLU A 1157 22.32 -51.77 3.39
N ASP A 1158 23.16 -50.88 2.86
CA ASP A 1158 24.16 -50.14 3.63
C ASP A 1158 23.53 -49.36 4.79
N LEU A 1159 22.35 -48.74 4.57
CA LEU A 1159 21.61 -48.04 5.63
C LEU A 1159 21.17 -48.98 6.76
N ARG A 1160 20.69 -50.18 6.44
CA ARG A 1160 20.34 -51.21 7.44
C ARG A 1160 21.59 -51.71 8.17
N ASN A 1161 22.66 -51.93 7.44
CA ASN A 1161 23.93 -52.43 7.99
C ASN A 1161 24.61 -51.41 8.92
N ALA A 1162 24.37 -50.12 8.72
CA ALA A 1162 24.89 -49.05 9.56
C ALA A 1162 24.09 -48.82 10.87
N GLU A 1163 22.97 -49.50 11.09
CA GLU A 1163 22.07 -49.28 12.25
C GLU A 1163 22.79 -49.27 13.62
N PRO A 1164 23.69 -50.22 13.95
CA PRO A 1164 24.40 -50.20 15.24
C PRO A 1164 25.31 -48.97 15.43
N TYR A 1165 25.92 -48.50 14.33
CA TYR A 1165 26.75 -47.29 14.33
C TYR A 1165 25.90 -46.03 14.49
N ILE A 1166 24.74 -45.98 13.82
CA ILE A 1166 23.77 -44.89 13.92
C ILE A 1166 23.21 -44.80 15.35
N GLU A 1167 22.82 -45.93 15.95
CA GLU A 1167 22.31 -45.97 17.33
C GLU A 1167 23.33 -45.44 18.35
N ARG A 1168 24.60 -45.81 18.17
CA ARG A 1168 25.70 -45.44 19.08
C ARG A 1168 26.05 -43.95 19.01
N PHE A 1169 26.19 -43.41 17.79
CA PHE A 1169 26.80 -42.10 17.58
C PHE A 1169 25.82 -41.01 17.14
N ARG A 1170 24.59 -41.40 16.76
CA ARG A 1170 23.49 -40.54 16.30
C ARG A 1170 23.90 -39.46 15.28
N PRO A 1171 24.59 -39.83 14.17
CA PRO A 1171 24.88 -38.88 13.10
C PRO A 1171 23.61 -38.45 12.37
N THR A 1172 23.66 -37.29 11.70
CA THR A 1172 22.68 -36.93 10.69
C THR A 1172 22.86 -37.87 9.49
N LEU A 1173 21.79 -38.42 8.95
CA LEU A 1173 21.84 -39.38 7.85
C LEU A 1173 21.33 -38.72 6.57
N GLY A 1174 21.94 -39.03 5.44
CA GLY A 1174 21.30 -38.73 4.16
C GLY A 1174 22.12 -39.13 2.95
N PHE A 1175 21.68 -38.66 1.79
CA PHE A 1175 22.16 -39.11 0.48
C PHE A 1175 22.74 -37.98 -0.38
N SER A 1176 22.74 -36.73 0.12
CA SER A 1176 23.18 -35.56 -0.63
C SER A 1176 24.59 -35.14 -0.22
N VAL A 1177 25.47 -35.08 -1.23
CA VAL A 1177 26.82 -34.53 -1.09
C VAL A 1177 26.74 -33.03 -0.75
N GLU A 1178 25.74 -32.32 -1.28
CA GLU A 1178 25.52 -30.90 -1.01
C GLU A 1178 25.12 -30.65 0.46
N GLU A 1179 24.25 -31.49 1.04
CA GLU A 1179 23.95 -31.41 2.48
C GLU A 1179 25.15 -31.78 3.35
N ALA A 1180 25.87 -32.83 2.96
CA ALA A 1180 27.09 -33.27 3.63
C ALA A 1180 28.18 -32.18 3.64
N ALA A 1181 28.21 -31.29 2.65
CA ALA A 1181 29.13 -30.14 2.60
C ALA A 1181 28.91 -29.11 3.72
N HIS A 1182 27.75 -29.12 4.38
CA HIS A 1182 27.44 -28.26 5.52
C HIS A 1182 27.76 -28.93 6.87
N ALA A 1183 28.30 -30.14 6.86
CA ALA A 1183 28.70 -30.85 8.06
C ALA A 1183 30.16 -30.57 8.43
N ARG A 1184 30.46 -30.67 9.73
CA ARG A 1184 31.85 -30.60 10.20
C ARG A 1184 32.63 -31.87 9.86
N TYR A 1185 32.01 -33.02 10.07
CA TYR A 1185 32.54 -34.33 9.72
C TYR A 1185 31.57 -35.07 8.79
N VAL A 1186 32.10 -35.73 7.76
CA VAL A 1186 31.32 -36.61 6.87
C VAL A 1186 31.96 -37.99 6.83
N THR A 1187 31.15 -39.01 7.10
CA THR A 1187 31.52 -40.41 6.89
C THR A 1187 30.74 -40.93 5.68
N ILE A 1188 31.44 -41.27 4.60
CA ILE A 1188 30.84 -41.86 3.40
C ILE A 1188 30.75 -43.37 3.59
N VAL A 1189 29.56 -43.94 3.38
CA VAL A 1189 29.33 -45.39 3.51
C VAL A 1189 29.25 -46.03 2.12
N GLY A 1190 30.16 -46.99 1.88
CA GLY A 1190 30.25 -47.73 0.63
C GLY A 1190 31.31 -47.20 -0.35
N GLY A 1191 31.60 -48.01 -1.37
CA GLY A 1191 32.66 -47.74 -2.35
C GLY A 1191 32.35 -46.59 -3.34
N GLU A 1192 33.31 -46.29 -4.21
CA GLU A 1192 33.21 -45.18 -5.19
C GLU A 1192 32.09 -45.35 -6.23
N ALA A 1193 31.58 -46.57 -6.40
CA ALA A 1193 30.43 -46.85 -7.27
C ALA A 1193 29.14 -46.18 -6.78
N GLY A 1194 29.08 -45.80 -5.49
CA GLY A 1194 27.96 -45.12 -4.86
C GLY A 1194 28.15 -43.61 -4.76
N VAL A 1195 29.18 -43.19 -4.03
CA VAL A 1195 29.59 -41.77 -3.92
C VAL A 1195 30.97 -41.66 -4.53
N SER A 1196 31.10 -40.87 -5.60
CA SER A 1196 32.31 -40.82 -6.41
C SER A 1196 33.51 -40.25 -5.66
N GLY A 1197 34.73 -40.54 -6.14
CA GLY A 1197 35.95 -39.89 -5.63
C GLY A 1197 35.97 -38.38 -5.88
N GLU A 1198 35.28 -37.90 -6.92
CA GLU A 1198 35.11 -36.46 -7.20
C GLU A 1198 34.21 -35.78 -6.15
N ASP A 1199 33.13 -36.45 -5.73
CA ASP A 1199 32.25 -35.94 -4.66
C ASP A 1199 32.95 -35.90 -3.31
N GLU A 1200 33.76 -36.92 -3.02
CA GLU A 1200 34.60 -36.93 -1.81
C GLU A 1200 35.63 -35.80 -1.83
N LEU A 1201 36.26 -35.54 -2.99
CA LEU A 1201 37.19 -34.42 -3.16
C LEU A 1201 36.48 -33.08 -2.96
N ARG A 1202 35.28 -32.92 -3.54
CA ARG A 1202 34.44 -31.72 -3.41
C ARG A 1202 34.09 -31.42 -1.95
N LEU A 1203 33.79 -32.44 -1.15
CA LEU A 1203 33.55 -32.28 0.28
C LEU A 1203 34.82 -31.83 1.03
N LYS A 1204 35.98 -32.42 0.72
CA LYS A 1204 37.27 -32.01 1.31
C LYS A 1204 37.63 -30.57 0.92
N GLU A 1205 37.40 -30.17 -0.33
CA GLU A 1205 37.60 -28.80 -0.81
C GLU A 1205 36.67 -27.79 -0.13
N ALA A 1206 35.47 -28.21 0.28
CA ALA A 1206 34.55 -27.41 1.10
C ALA A 1206 35.00 -27.26 2.56
N GLY A 1207 36.18 -27.78 2.93
CA GLY A 1207 36.73 -27.69 4.28
C GLY A 1207 36.14 -28.71 5.26
N VAL A 1208 35.37 -29.68 4.76
CA VAL A 1208 34.77 -30.75 5.57
C VAL A 1208 35.81 -31.83 5.88
N GLN A 1209 35.79 -32.37 7.09
CA GLN A 1209 36.60 -33.51 7.48
C GLN A 1209 35.91 -34.79 7.00
N VAL A 1210 36.41 -35.39 5.91
CA VAL A 1210 35.75 -36.53 5.25
C VAL A 1210 36.55 -37.81 5.43
N GLU A 1211 35.87 -38.90 5.81
CA GLU A 1211 36.39 -40.26 5.70
C GLU A 1211 35.40 -41.17 4.98
N ARG A 1212 35.91 -42.24 4.38
CA ARG A 1212 35.10 -43.26 3.70
C ARG A 1212 35.31 -44.60 4.38
N ILE A 1213 34.19 -45.29 4.62
CA ILE A 1213 34.17 -46.67 5.09
C ILE A 1213 33.61 -47.53 3.96
N ALA A 1214 34.49 -48.29 3.33
CA ALA A 1214 34.18 -49.19 2.22
C ALA A 1214 35.01 -50.47 2.37
N GLY A 1215 34.35 -51.58 2.73
CA GLY A 1215 34.93 -52.92 2.76
C GLY A 1215 35.01 -53.54 1.36
N GLU A 1216 35.56 -54.75 1.28
CA GLU A 1216 35.63 -55.51 0.00
C GLU A 1216 34.24 -55.81 -0.57
N ASP A 1217 33.26 -55.96 0.31
CA ASP A 1217 31.84 -56.11 0.01
C ASP A 1217 30.95 -55.42 1.07
N GLU A 1218 29.63 -55.53 0.89
CA GLU A 1218 28.63 -54.92 1.78
C GLU A 1218 28.65 -55.52 3.19
N GLU A 1219 28.97 -56.82 3.33
CA GLU A 1219 29.08 -57.48 4.64
C GLU A 1219 30.32 -57.02 5.41
N ASP A 1220 31.42 -56.79 4.70
CA ASP A 1220 32.65 -56.25 5.26
C ASP A 1220 32.48 -54.79 5.70
N THR A 1221 31.85 -53.96 4.86
CA THR A 1221 31.51 -52.57 5.23
C THR A 1221 30.65 -52.52 6.51
N ALA A 1222 29.68 -53.44 6.63
CA ALA A 1222 28.87 -53.59 7.83
C ALA A 1222 29.69 -54.01 9.05
N ARG A 1223 30.66 -54.92 8.88
CA ARG A 1223 31.57 -55.35 9.95
C ARG A 1223 32.42 -54.18 10.46
N MET A 1224 32.99 -53.38 9.57
CA MET A 1224 33.81 -52.21 9.93
C MET A 1224 33.02 -51.18 10.76
N LEU A 1225 31.79 -50.86 10.34
CA LEU A 1225 30.91 -49.94 11.08
C LEU A 1225 30.54 -50.47 12.47
N ARG A 1226 30.29 -51.78 12.59
CA ARG A 1226 30.03 -52.42 13.89
C ARG A 1226 31.25 -52.37 14.82
N GLU A 1227 32.44 -52.64 14.30
CA GLU A 1227 33.67 -52.57 15.10
C GLU A 1227 33.92 -51.16 15.66
N LEU A 1228 33.66 -50.10 14.87
CA LEU A 1228 33.74 -48.72 15.35
C LEU A 1228 32.73 -48.43 16.47
N ALA A 1229 31.49 -48.89 16.31
CA ALA A 1229 30.43 -48.74 17.31
C ALA A 1229 30.79 -49.46 18.64
N GLU A 1230 31.29 -50.70 18.56
CA GLU A 1230 31.70 -51.51 19.71
C GLU A 1230 32.91 -50.92 20.43
N GLN A 1231 33.88 -50.39 19.69
CA GLN A 1231 35.06 -49.72 20.23
C GLN A 1231 34.75 -48.31 20.77
N GLY A 1232 33.54 -47.78 20.52
CA GLY A 1232 33.14 -46.43 20.90
C GLY A 1232 33.90 -45.32 20.16
N ARG A 1233 34.51 -45.65 19.02
CA ARG A 1233 35.26 -44.70 18.19
C ARG A 1233 34.37 -44.22 17.06
N ARG A 1234 34.09 -42.91 17.01
CA ARG A 1234 33.24 -42.31 15.98
C ARG A 1234 33.90 -42.40 14.60
N PHE A 1235 35.18 -42.12 14.50
CA PHE A 1235 35.90 -42.10 13.21
C PHE A 1235 37.01 -43.14 13.13
N GLN A 1236 37.24 -43.68 11.94
CA GLN A 1236 38.31 -44.65 11.69
C GLN A 1236 39.69 -43.97 11.71
N HIS A 1237 39.79 -42.81 11.07
CA HIS A 1237 41.05 -42.09 10.87
C HIS A 1237 41.02 -40.61 11.30
N LEU A 1238 39.83 -39.98 11.36
CA LEU A 1238 39.72 -38.59 11.78
C LEU A 1238 39.91 -38.45 13.29
N LEU A 1239 40.60 -37.37 13.71
CA LEU A 1239 40.70 -36.98 15.11
C LEU A 1239 39.44 -36.20 15.47
N GLU A 1240 38.61 -36.77 16.36
CA GLU A 1240 37.48 -36.04 16.94
C GLU A 1240 38.06 -34.95 17.85
N GLU A 1241 37.94 -33.69 17.44
CA GLU A 1241 38.19 -32.57 18.35
C GLU A 1241 37.28 -32.72 19.59
N PRO A 1242 37.78 -32.42 20.80
CA PRO A 1242 36.94 -32.48 21.99
C PRO A 1242 35.71 -31.61 21.76
N THR A 1243 34.55 -32.25 21.74
CA THR A 1243 33.26 -31.59 21.55
C THR A 1243 33.05 -30.61 22.72
N PRO A 1244 32.62 -29.36 22.49
CA PRO A 1244 32.36 -28.40 23.55
C PRO A 1244 31.30 -28.87 24.55
#